data_AF-A0A835K0W3-F1
#
_entry.id   AF-A0A835K0W3-F1
#
_cell.length_a   1.000
_cell.length_b   1.000
_cell.length_c   1.000
_cell.angle_alpha   90.00
_cell.angle_beta   90.00
_cell.angle_gamma   90.00
#
_symmetry.space_group_name_H-M   'P 1'
#
loop_
_entity.id
_entity.type
_entity.pdbx_description
1 polymer ?
#
loop_
_entity_poly.entity_id
_entity_poly.type
_entity_poly.pdbx_seq_one_letter_code
_entity_poly.pdbx_strand_id
1 'polypeptide(L)'
;MGRIAVALIVSSWVIPISILVNRIVPEPYMDEIFHIPQAQQYCKGNFASWDPMITTPPGLYYLSLAHVASLFPGMFFIRGVSLFSELCSTPILRSVNGLLAILCSVIVYEIITLLRPNIDERKATIFAVVLALYPLHWFFTFLYYTDVASLTTVLAMHLACLKKKYHLSALLGAYAVFIRQTNIVWVLFVACTGVMDITLAHQRESLKVDNLNTMGNKVGHSVPSNRIIVGSNMRRRKPNSAVDNSKSSMTSTLTYSTSHSSGFLDEIKAICLTSWHMKSKLLFSFSPFFVVLVAFVAFVHWNGSVVLGAKEAHAVSPHLAQLMYFSLVSSLALAPLHFSLDQAVHLFWSFWKKRPLGFCQWIAALAAGFISVHSYSIAHAYLLADNRHYTFYLWRKVIQSHWSTKYLLVPLYVYSWFSIFRVLVRPKIWVLAYFLATAAVLVPAPLIEFRYYTIPFYFMILHSHTVDTQSLVLISLGYVVTNVFTMFMFLFRPFNWSHEPGKQRRFVLSLVCLEVDFGVVVTEKEEMANANPNLRLRGLLLWWRKWGKKDWAIAATGFSVIVFILTYLSRRLPLPLDPAATALTTDNLVGLTLLHNARDRGALCLDGSLPGYHFQKGFGSGSNSWLLHIEGGGWCNTIASCLERKSTALGSSKYMDHQVRFSGILSHQSSQNPDFFNWNKVKIRYCDGASFAGHPQYEVKNGTDLLFRGQLIWEALLDELLSIGLVNAKQALLSGCSAGGLATLIHCDDFRDHLPKDATVKCLADAGFFLDEKDVLGNYTMRSFYQDVIQLQGVAKSLQKNCVTRMDPYKAGFPPFSPCLFPQEIIKETRTPIFLVNPAYDFWQIQHILVPDASDPQGYWKRCRMNLRYCNPSQMEILLGFRSSLIKALSDFQQKKEGGLFINSCFIHCQTWMAETWHSSSSPRINGKTIAESVGDWYFNRDMVKQIDCPYPCNPTCYNMDFT
;
A
#
# COMPACT_ATOMS: atom_id res chain seq x y z
N MET A 1 -24.51 -0.79 4.44
CA MET A 1 -25.46 -1.72 3.77
C MET A 1 -24.77 -2.83 2.96
N GLY A 2 -23.47 -2.74 2.67
CA GLY A 2 -22.74 -3.64 1.77
C GLY A 2 -22.71 -5.11 2.19
N ARG A 3 -22.61 -5.44 3.48
CA ARG A 3 -22.68 -6.83 3.96
C ARG A 3 -23.94 -7.56 3.50
N ILE A 4 -25.08 -6.88 3.67
CA ILE A 4 -26.40 -7.41 3.30
C ILE A 4 -26.50 -7.50 1.78
N ALA A 5 -26.03 -6.47 1.06
CA ALA A 5 -26.01 -6.48 -0.40
C ALA A 5 -25.19 -7.65 -0.96
N VAL A 6 -23.98 -7.89 -0.46
CA VAL A 6 -23.16 -9.05 -0.86
C VAL A 6 -23.89 -10.36 -0.59
N ALA A 7 -24.46 -10.53 0.61
CA ALA A 7 -25.18 -11.75 0.96
C ALA A 7 -26.39 -12.01 0.05
N LEU A 8 -27.20 -10.98 -0.23
CA LEU A 8 -28.37 -11.09 -1.12
C LEU A 8 -27.97 -11.40 -2.57
N ILE A 9 -26.95 -10.70 -3.08
CA ILE A 9 -26.44 -10.90 -4.45
C ILE A 9 -25.91 -12.32 -4.60
N VAL A 10 -25.06 -12.80 -3.69
CA VAL A 10 -24.50 -14.16 -3.76
C VAL A 10 -25.59 -15.22 -3.62
N SER A 11 -26.56 -15.01 -2.71
CA SER A 11 -27.70 -15.92 -2.53
C SER A 11 -28.55 -16.06 -3.80
N SER A 12 -28.65 -15.00 -4.61
CA SER A 12 -29.46 -14.97 -5.83
C SER A 12 -29.06 -16.01 -6.87
N TRP A 13 -27.78 -16.41 -6.94
CA TRP A 13 -27.33 -17.51 -7.80
C TRP A 13 -27.08 -18.81 -7.02
N VAL A 14 -26.63 -18.74 -5.77
CA VAL A 14 -26.30 -19.95 -4.98
C VAL A 14 -27.54 -20.84 -4.82
N ILE A 15 -28.70 -20.25 -4.52
CA ILE A 15 -29.95 -21.00 -4.30
C ILE A 15 -30.43 -21.70 -5.58
N PRO A 16 -30.72 -20.99 -6.71
CA PRO A 16 -31.27 -21.64 -7.90
C PRO A 16 -30.31 -22.67 -8.52
N ILE A 17 -29.00 -22.42 -8.49
CA ILE A 17 -28.02 -23.36 -9.04
C ILE A 17 -27.87 -24.58 -8.15
N SER A 18 -27.93 -24.43 -6.82
CA SER A 18 -27.97 -25.59 -5.90
C SER A 18 -29.20 -26.47 -6.17
N ILE A 19 -30.37 -25.86 -6.41
CA ILE A 19 -31.58 -26.61 -6.77
C ILE A 19 -31.37 -27.37 -8.08
N LEU A 20 -30.79 -26.70 -9.10
CA LEU A 20 -30.52 -27.31 -10.40
C LEU A 20 -29.54 -28.49 -10.29
N VAL A 21 -28.42 -28.32 -9.57
CA VAL A 21 -27.43 -29.37 -9.34
C VAL A 21 -28.05 -30.56 -8.63
N ASN A 22 -28.82 -30.34 -7.56
CA ASN A 22 -29.46 -31.43 -6.83
C ASN A 22 -30.57 -32.15 -7.62
N ARG A 23 -31.21 -31.49 -8.59
CA ARG A 23 -32.18 -32.13 -9.49
C ARG A 23 -31.52 -33.01 -10.54
N ILE A 24 -30.39 -32.58 -11.10
CA ILE A 24 -29.72 -33.27 -12.21
C ILE A 24 -28.71 -34.32 -11.71
N VAL A 25 -28.09 -34.07 -10.55
CA VAL A 25 -27.07 -34.92 -9.92
C VAL A 25 -27.50 -35.19 -8.47
N PRO A 26 -28.58 -35.96 -8.24
CA PRO A 26 -29.10 -36.21 -6.89
C PRO A 26 -28.15 -37.07 -6.04
N GLU A 27 -27.41 -37.98 -6.68
CA GLU A 27 -26.48 -38.89 -6.00
C GLU A 27 -25.14 -38.22 -5.66
N PRO A 28 -24.45 -38.69 -4.59
CA PRO A 28 -23.09 -38.27 -4.27
C PRO A 28 -22.13 -38.49 -5.45
N TYR A 29 -21.29 -37.49 -5.77
CA TYR A 29 -20.36 -37.55 -6.89
C TYR A 29 -18.90 -37.28 -6.46
N MET A 30 -17.96 -38.10 -6.94
CA MET A 30 -16.52 -38.08 -6.57
C MET A 30 -16.30 -38.22 -5.05
N ASP A 31 -15.52 -37.36 -4.39
CA ASP A 31 -15.24 -37.46 -2.94
C ASP A 31 -16.50 -37.42 -2.07
N GLU A 32 -17.63 -36.91 -2.59
CA GLU A 32 -18.90 -36.96 -1.89
C GLU A 32 -19.34 -38.40 -1.58
N ILE A 33 -18.92 -39.40 -2.37
CA ILE A 33 -19.25 -40.81 -2.11
C ILE A 33 -18.67 -41.30 -0.78
N PHE A 34 -17.59 -40.67 -0.29
CA PHE A 34 -17.00 -40.95 1.02
C PHE A 34 -17.52 -39.96 2.07
N HIS A 35 -17.57 -38.66 1.73
CA HIS A 35 -17.94 -37.63 2.71
C HIS A 35 -19.42 -37.65 3.10
N ILE A 36 -20.34 -37.91 2.17
CA ILE A 36 -21.79 -37.88 2.45
C ILE A 36 -22.19 -39.05 3.36
N PRO A 37 -21.86 -40.31 3.06
CA PRO A 37 -22.18 -41.42 3.97
C PRO A 37 -21.55 -41.24 5.35
N GLN A 38 -20.31 -40.75 5.42
CA GLN A 38 -19.65 -40.47 6.69
C GLN A 38 -20.38 -39.39 7.51
N ALA A 39 -20.81 -38.29 6.86
CA ALA A 39 -21.61 -37.26 7.52
C ALA A 39 -22.95 -37.80 8.02
N GLN A 40 -23.59 -38.68 7.24
CA GLN A 40 -24.85 -39.34 7.64
C GLN A 40 -24.68 -40.27 8.84
N GLN A 41 -23.53 -40.96 8.99
CA GLN A 41 -23.23 -41.74 10.20
C GLN A 41 -23.15 -40.84 11.43
N TYR A 42 -22.53 -39.66 11.31
CA TYR A 42 -22.46 -38.69 12.40
C TYR A 42 -23.85 -38.13 12.75
N CYS A 43 -24.72 -37.92 11.74
CA CYS A 43 -26.13 -37.56 11.97
C CYS A 43 -26.91 -38.65 12.72
N LYS A 44 -26.56 -39.92 12.51
CA LYS A 44 -27.10 -41.05 13.29
C LYS A 44 -26.51 -41.15 14.70
N GLY A 45 -25.66 -40.21 15.12
CA GLY A 45 -24.97 -40.25 16.42
C GLY A 45 -23.80 -41.24 16.48
N ASN A 46 -23.44 -41.88 15.35
CA ASN A 46 -22.33 -42.81 15.28
C ASN A 46 -21.01 -42.08 14.99
N PHE A 47 -20.44 -41.49 16.03
CA PHE A 47 -19.16 -40.76 15.95
C PHE A 47 -17.93 -41.68 15.92
N ALA A 48 -18.10 -42.99 16.14
CA ALA A 48 -17.01 -43.97 16.13
C ALA A 48 -16.72 -44.53 14.73
N SER A 49 -17.66 -44.40 13.79
CA SER A 49 -17.47 -44.81 12.40
C SER A 49 -16.51 -43.87 11.67
N TRP A 50 -15.55 -44.41 10.93
CA TRP A 50 -14.64 -43.65 10.08
C TRP A 50 -14.32 -44.40 8.79
N ASP A 51 -14.58 -43.79 7.63
CA ASP A 51 -14.16 -44.33 6.34
C ASP A 51 -12.64 -44.11 6.13
N PRO A 52 -11.87 -45.19 5.92
CA PRO A 52 -10.41 -45.11 5.78
C PRO A 52 -9.92 -44.38 4.53
N MET A 53 -10.79 -44.13 3.55
CA MET A 53 -10.46 -43.35 2.34
C MET A 53 -10.48 -41.84 2.60
N ILE A 54 -11.05 -41.38 3.73
CA ILE A 54 -11.15 -39.96 4.05
C ILE A 54 -9.82 -39.45 4.60
N THR A 55 -9.25 -38.46 3.90
CA THR A 55 -7.90 -37.95 4.18
C THR A 55 -7.88 -36.69 5.05
N THR A 56 -9.05 -36.09 5.29
CA THR A 56 -9.26 -34.86 6.07
C THR A 56 -9.95 -35.15 7.40
N PRO A 57 -9.73 -34.36 8.46
CA PRO A 57 -10.45 -34.56 9.72
C PRO A 57 -11.94 -34.17 9.63
N PRO A 58 -12.77 -34.58 10.61
CA PRO A 58 -14.24 -34.47 10.56
C PRO A 58 -14.82 -33.05 10.67
N GLY A 59 -14.02 -31.99 10.54
CA GLY A 59 -14.48 -30.60 10.77
C GLY A 59 -15.72 -30.20 9.97
N LEU A 60 -15.80 -30.60 8.69
CA LEU A 60 -16.97 -30.33 7.85
C LEU A 60 -18.24 -31.02 8.37
N TYR A 61 -18.13 -32.23 8.92
CA TYR A 61 -19.29 -32.99 9.41
C TYR A 61 -19.90 -32.34 10.64
N TYR A 62 -19.07 -31.82 11.55
CA TYR A 62 -19.56 -31.06 12.69
C TYR A 62 -20.25 -29.75 12.27
N LEU A 63 -19.75 -29.05 11.23
CA LEU A 63 -20.47 -27.90 10.66
C LEU A 63 -21.84 -28.33 10.13
N SER A 64 -21.92 -29.49 9.47
CA SER A 64 -23.19 -30.01 8.94
C SER A 64 -24.17 -30.37 10.04
N LEU A 65 -23.72 -31.00 11.13
CA LEU A 65 -24.57 -31.26 12.30
C LEU A 65 -25.13 -29.96 12.90
N ALA A 66 -24.28 -28.95 13.07
CA ALA A 66 -24.70 -27.64 13.58
C ALA A 66 -25.71 -26.96 12.63
N HIS A 67 -25.50 -27.06 11.32
CA HIS A 67 -26.41 -26.52 10.31
C HIS A 67 -27.77 -27.22 10.35
N VAL A 68 -27.79 -28.55 10.37
CA VAL A 68 -29.02 -29.35 10.47
C VAL A 68 -29.76 -29.04 11.77
N ALA A 69 -29.06 -28.95 12.90
CA ALA A 69 -29.65 -28.58 14.18
C ALA A 69 -30.26 -27.16 14.15
N SER A 70 -29.65 -26.21 13.43
CA SER A 70 -30.17 -24.85 13.29
C SER A 70 -31.44 -24.76 12.43
N LEU A 71 -31.60 -25.65 11.45
CA LEU A 71 -32.79 -25.72 10.60
C LEU A 71 -33.97 -26.40 11.30
N PHE A 72 -33.70 -27.31 12.24
CA PHE A 72 -34.72 -28.11 12.93
C PHE A 72 -34.56 -28.10 14.46
N PRO A 73 -34.69 -26.92 15.13
CA PRO A 73 -34.39 -26.77 16.55
C PRO A 73 -35.30 -27.63 17.45
N GLY A 74 -36.55 -27.89 17.06
CA GLY A 74 -37.50 -28.70 17.84
C GLY A 74 -37.20 -30.21 17.84
N MET A 75 -36.49 -30.73 16.82
CA MET A 75 -36.15 -32.15 16.74
C MET A 75 -34.84 -32.50 17.47
N PHE A 76 -34.02 -31.51 17.83
CA PHE A 76 -32.80 -31.75 18.62
C PHE A 76 -33.09 -32.11 20.08
N PHE A 77 -34.23 -31.66 20.62
CA PHE A 77 -34.67 -31.95 21.99
C PHE A 77 -35.40 -33.30 22.14
N ILE A 78 -35.94 -33.83 21.05
CA ILE A 78 -36.59 -35.14 21.02
C ILE A 78 -35.51 -36.16 20.64
N ARG A 79 -35.12 -37.06 21.56
CA ARG A 79 -34.10 -38.11 21.39
C ARG A 79 -34.44 -39.18 20.31
N GLY A 80 -34.95 -38.78 19.15
CA GLY A 80 -35.23 -39.65 18.00
C GLY A 80 -34.04 -39.75 17.06
N VAL A 81 -33.07 -40.61 17.39
CA VAL A 81 -31.84 -40.84 16.58
C VAL A 81 -32.16 -41.26 15.14
N SER A 82 -33.31 -41.91 14.90
CA SER A 82 -33.75 -42.35 13.57
C SER A 82 -34.28 -41.22 12.66
N LEU A 83 -34.93 -40.19 13.21
CA LEU A 83 -35.46 -39.06 12.42
C LEU A 83 -34.36 -38.09 11.99
N PHE A 84 -33.30 -37.93 12.79
CA PHE A 84 -32.18 -37.05 12.47
C PHE A 84 -31.34 -37.55 11.26
N SER A 85 -31.37 -38.86 11.00
CA SER A 85 -30.75 -39.50 9.83
C SER A 85 -31.35 -39.02 8.51
N GLU A 86 -32.68 -38.87 8.43
CA GLU A 86 -33.37 -38.46 7.20
C GLU A 86 -33.14 -36.97 6.89
N LEU A 87 -32.78 -36.17 7.91
CA LEU A 87 -32.45 -34.75 7.78
C LEU A 87 -31.06 -34.49 7.18
N CYS A 88 -30.19 -35.50 7.08
CA CYS A 88 -28.87 -35.38 6.47
C CYS A 88 -28.86 -35.94 5.03
N SER A 89 -29.88 -35.59 4.24
CA SER A 89 -29.91 -35.88 2.82
C SER A 89 -28.81 -35.13 2.06
N THR A 90 -28.41 -35.65 0.89
CA THR A 90 -27.40 -35.04 0.01
C THR A 90 -27.65 -33.53 -0.25
N PRO A 91 -28.88 -33.07 -0.57
CA PRO A 91 -29.15 -31.65 -0.77
C PRO A 91 -28.92 -30.79 0.47
N ILE A 92 -29.28 -31.29 1.66
CA ILE A 92 -29.11 -30.56 2.92
C ILE A 92 -27.62 -30.46 3.26
N LEU A 93 -26.85 -31.53 3.10
CA LEU A 93 -25.40 -31.52 3.30
C LEU A 93 -24.72 -30.56 2.32
N ARG A 94 -25.04 -30.61 1.03
CA ARG A 94 -24.53 -29.64 0.03
C ARG A 94 -24.90 -28.19 0.36
N SER A 95 -26.06 -27.94 0.96
CA SER A 95 -26.48 -26.58 1.36
C SER A 95 -25.54 -25.94 2.39
N VAL A 96 -24.79 -26.73 3.15
CA VAL A 96 -23.76 -26.25 4.09
C VAL A 96 -22.69 -25.46 3.33
N ASN A 97 -22.23 -25.95 2.18
CA ASN A 97 -21.27 -25.21 1.35
C ASN A 97 -21.89 -23.97 0.70
N GLY A 98 -23.16 -24.02 0.32
CA GLY A 98 -23.91 -22.84 -0.12
C GLY A 98 -23.93 -21.73 0.94
N LEU A 99 -24.25 -22.07 2.19
CA LEU A 99 -24.25 -21.14 3.32
C LEU A 99 -22.84 -20.60 3.60
N LEU A 100 -21.83 -21.49 3.60
CA LEU A 100 -20.44 -21.11 3.87
C LEU A 100 -19.86 -20.21 2.77
N ALA A 101 -20.29 -20.34 1.52
CA ALA A 101 -19.89 -19.45 0.41
C ALA A 101 -20.48 -18.04 0.57
N ILE A 102 -21.75 -17.94 1.01
CA ILE A 102 -22.37 -16.65 1.36
C ILE A 102 -21.61 -16.01 2.52
N LEU A 103 -21.33 -16.76 3.58
CA LEU A 103 -20.54 -16.30 4.73
C LEU A 103 -19.12 -15.88 4.32
N CYS A 104 -18.46 -16.67 3.46
CA CYS A 104 -17.14 -16.37 2.91
C CYS A 104 -17.13 -15.00 2.22
N SER A 105 -18.15 -14.73 1.40
CA SER A 105 -18.28 -13.48 0.64
C SER A 105 -18.45 -12.27 1.57
N VAL A 106 -19.20 -12.41 2.66
CA VAL A 106 -19.35 -11.37 3.69
C VAL A 106 -18.03 -11.15 4.44
N ILE A 107 -17.30 -12.22 4.78
CA ILE A 107 -15.98 -12.13 5.42
C ILE A 107 -14.99 -11.42 4.49
N VAL A 108 -15.00 -11.74 3.20
CA VAL A 108 -14.18 -11.09 2.18
C VAL A 108 -14.46 -9.59 2.13
N TYR A 109 -15.73 -9.18 2.10
CA TYR A 109 -16.13 -7.77 2.18
C TYR A 109 -15.59 -7.07 3.45
N GLU A 110 -15.69 -7.73 4.60
CA GLU A 110 -15.14 -7.22 5.87
C GLU A 110 -13.61 -7.06 5.83
N ILE A 111 -12.91 -8.01 5.22
CA ILE A 111 -11.45 -7.92 5.07
C ILE A 111 -11.09 -6.77 4.14
N ILE A 112 -11.78 -6.63 3.00
CA ILE A 112 -11.54 -5.54 2.04
C ILE A 112 -11.70 -4.18 2.70
N THR A 113 -12.78 -3.98 3.46
CA THR A 113 -13.07 -2.70 4.13
C THR A 113 -12.09 -2.38 5.25
N LEU A 114 -11.57 -3.40 5.97
CA LEU A 114 -10.51 -3.20 6.97
C LEU A 114 -9.14 -2.91 6.35
N LEU A 115 -8.80 -3.59 5.26
CA LEU A 115 -7.53 -3.40 4.58
C LEU A 115 -7.48 -2.10 3.75
N ARG A 116 -8.63 -1.59 3.32
CA ARG A 116 -8.77 -0.42 2.45
C ARG A 116 -9.85 0.53 2.98
N PRO A 117 -9.59 1.31 4.04
CA PRO A 117 -10.62 2.16 4.67
C PRO A 117 -11.17 3.27 3.78
N ASN A 118 -10.44 3.67 2.74
CA ASN A 118 -10.85 4.71 1.79
C ASN A 118 -11.59 4.16 0.55
N ILE A 119 -11.88 2.85 0.49
CA ILE A 119 -12.60 2.28 -0.66
C ILE A 119 -14.09 2.62 -0.57
N ASP A 120 -14.67 3.03 -1.69
CA ASP A 120 -16.12 3.21 -1.79
C ASP A 120 -16.88 1.90 -1.50
N GLU A 121 -18.01 2.01 -0.80
CA GLU A 121 -18.82 0.86 -0.34
C GLU A 121 -19.33 0.02 -1.53
N ARG A 122 -19.71 0.67 -2.63
CA ARG A 122 -20.16 -0.02 -3.85
C ARG A 122 -19.00 -0.77 -4.49
N LYS A 123 -17.83 -0.15 -4.58
CA LYS A 123 -16.62 -0.79 -5.13
C LYS A 123 -16.17 -1.99 -4.29
N ALA A 124 -16.22 -1.91 -2.95
CA ALA A 124 -15.96 -3.05 -2.07
C ALA A 124 -16.98 -4.19 -2.24
N THR A 125 -18.26 -3.83 -2.39
CA THR A 125 -19.35 -4.79 -2.63
C THR A 125 -19.13 -5.55 -3.94
N ILE A 126 -18.83 -4.82 -5.03
CA ILE A 126 -18.54 -5.43 -6.34
C ILE A 126 -17.31 -6.34 -6.22
N PHE A 127 -16.23 -5.89 -5.58
CA PHE A 127 -15.01 -6.69 -5.45
C PHE A 127 -15.25 -8.01 -4.70
N ALA A 128 -16.03 -7.99 -3.62
CA ALA A 128 -16.41 -9.20 -2.89
C ALA A 128 -17.28 -10.15 -3.74
N VAL A 129 -18.24 -9.60 -4.50
CA VAL A 129 -19.11 -10.36 -5.43
C VAL A 129 -18.30 -11.02 -6.54
N VAL A 130 -17.30 -10.34 -7.09
CA VAL A 130 -16.40 -10.91 -8.12
C VAL A 130 -15.59 -12.07 -7.56
N LEU A 131 -15.07 -11.96 -6.34
CA LEU A 131 -14.35 -13.07 -5.71
C LEU A 131 -15.25 -14.27 -5.41
N ALA A 132 -16.52 -14.04 -5.07
CA ALA A 132 -17.51 -15.10 -4.92
C ALA A 132 -17.78 -15.86 -6.24
N LEU A 133 -17.54 -15.23 -7.40
CA LEU A 133 -17.60 -15.84 -8.73
C LEU A 133 -16.29 -16.53 -9.14
N TYR A 134 -15.23 -16.52 -8.32
CA TYR A 134 -13.98 -17.19 -8.66
C TYR A 134 -14.22 -18.68 -9.01
N PRO A 135 -13.85 -19.17 -10.21
CA PRO A 135 -14.41 -20.42 -10.73
C PRO A 135 -14.24 -21.67 -9.87
N LEU A 136 -13.10 -21.81 -9.20
CA LEU A 136 -12.88 -22.95 -8.30
C LEU A 136 -13.79 -22.84 -7.06
N HIS A 137 -13.82 -21.68 -6.41
CA HIS A 137 -14.65 -21.47 -5.22
C HIS A 137 -16.14 -21.62 -5.56
N TRP A 138 -16.55 -21.05 -6.69
CA TRP A 138 -17.93 -21.09 -7.16
C TRP A 138 -18.37 -22.52 -7.50
N PHE A 139 -17.56 -23.30 -8.22
CA PHE A 139 -17.92 -24.68 -8.55
C PHE A 139 -18.09 -25.57 -7.31
N PHE A 140 -17.17 -25.46 -6.34
CA PHE A 140 -17.24 -26.24 -5.09
C PHE A 140 -18.30 -25.73 -4.09
N THR A 141 -18.95 -24.61 -4.37
CA THR A 141 -20.10 -24.13 -3.57
C THR A 141 -21.28 -25.10 -3.66
N PHE A 142 -21.40 -25.85 -4.76
CA PHE A 142 -22.55 -26.71 -5.03
C PHE A 142 -22.33 -28.19 -4.73
N LEU A 143 -21.13 -28.58 -4.32
CA LEU A 143 -20.75 -29.95 -3.96
C LEU A 143 -20.27 -29.99 -2.52
N TYR A 144 -20.46 -31.11 -1.83
CA TYR A 144 -20.13 -31.30 -0.42
C TYR A 144 -18.63 -31.60 -0.21
N TYR A 145 -17.82 -30.55 -0.35
CA TYR A 145 -16.35 -30.59 -0.23
C TYR A 145 -15.83 -29.75 0.92
N THR A 146 -14.64 -30.10 1.43
CA THR A 146 -13.97 -29.37 2.51
C THR A 146 -13.39 -28.01 2.08
N ASP A 147 -13.27 -27.76 0.77
CA ASP A 147 -12.63 -26.56 0.20
C ASP A 147 -13.28 -25.24 0.62
N VAL A 148 -14.62 -25.15 0.52
CA VAL A 148 -15.36 -23.92 0.87
C VAL A 148 -15.24 -23.64 2.37
N ALA A 149 -15.48 -24.66 3.21
CA ALA A 149 -15.34 -24.56 4.66
C ALA A 149 -13.91 -24.16 5.08
N SER A 150 -12.91 -24.75 4.42
CA SER A 150 -11.49 -24.44 4.63
C SER A 150 -11.17 -22.98 4.32
N LEU A 151 -11.59 -22.47 3.16
CA LEU A 151 -11.37 -21.07 2.80
C LEU A 151 -12.08 -20.12 3.78
N THR A 152 -13.36 -20.37 4.06
CA THR A 152 -14.18 -19.51 4.94
C THR A 152 -13.55 -19.41 6.33
N THR A 153 -13.11 -20.51 6.91
CA THR A 153 -12.52 -20.54 8.27
C THR A 153 -11.12 -19.92 8.32
N VAL A 154 -10.28 -20.14 7.29
CA VAL A 154 -8.97 -19.46 7.19
C VAL A 154 -9.14 -17.94 7.05
N LEU A 155 -10.08 -17.48 6.22
CA LEU A 155 -10.37 -16.04 6.10
C LEU A 155 -11.01 -15.48 7.37
N ALA A 156 -11.86 -16.24 8.07
CA ALA A 156 -12.42 -15.84 9.36
C ALA A 156 -11.31 -15.68 10.42
N MET A 157 -10.37 -16.63 10.49
CA MET A 157 -9.17 -16.54 11.32
C MET A 157 -8.39 -15.27 11.00
N HIS A 158 -8.13 -14.99 9.72
CA HIS A 158 -7.42 -13.78 9.31
C HIS A 158 -8.17 -12.51 9.70
N LEU A 159 -9.49 -12.44 9.47
CA LEU A 159 -10.34 -11.32 9.87
C LEU A 159 -10.31 -11.10 11.39
N ALA A 160 -10.36 -12.16 12.19
CA ALA A 160 -10.24 -12.07 13.65
C ALA A 160 -8.86 -11.54 14.07
N CYS A 161 -7.79 -11.94 13.39
CA CYS A 161 -6.44 -11.42 13.61
C CYS A 161 -6.35 -9.92 13.28
N LEU A 162 -6.89 -9.48 12.14
CA LEU A 162 -6.95 -8.06 11.76
C LEU A 162 -7.75 -7.22 12.77
N LYS A 163 -8.82 -7.79 13.35
CA LYS A 163 -9.60 -7.17 14.44
C LYS A 163 -8.92 -7.28 15.81
N LYS A 164 -7.66 -7.70 15.89
CA LYS A 164 -6.84 -7.89 17.11
C LYS A 164 -7.43 -8.89 18.12
N LYS A 165 -8.29 -9.82 17.66
CA LYS A 165 -8.90 -10.88 18.49
C LYS A 165 -8.12 -12.19 18.33
N TYR A 166 -6.89 -12.24 18.86
CA TYR A 166 -5.94 -13.35 18.60
C TYR A 166 -6.40 -14.71 19.13
N HIS A 167 -7.06 -14.77 20.30
CA HIS A 167 -7.61 -16.04 20.82
C HIS A 167 -8.70 -16.61 19.92
N LEU A 168 -9.65 -15.77 19.48
CA LEU A 168 -10.68 -16.17 18.52
C LEU A 168 -10.06 -16.59 17.19
N SER A 169 -9.04 -15.86 16.74
CA SER A 169 -8.29 -16.19 15.52
C SER A 169 -7.65 -17.59 15.62
N ALA A 170 -6.98 -17.91 16.73
CA ALA A 170 -6.41 -19.23 16.95
C ALA A 170 -7.45 -20.35 17.06
N LEU A 171 -8.61 -20.11 17.69
CA LEU A 171 -9.71 -21.08 17.73
C LEU A 171 -10.25 -21.37 16.33
N LEU A 172 -10.46 -20.32 15.52
CA LEU A 172 -10.85 -20.47 14.11
C LEU A 172 -9.75 -21.17 13.30
N GLY A 173 -8.48 -20.92 13.62
CA GLY A 173 -7.33 -21.61 13.03
C GLY A 173 -7.26 -23.10 13.39
N ALA A 174 -7.49 -23.44 14.65
CA ALA A 174 -7.60 -24.84 15.11
C ALA A 174 -8.73 -25.55 14.36
N TYR A 175 -9.87 -24.87 14.21
CA TYR A 175 -11.00 -25.41 13.47
C TYR A 175 -10.70 -25.54 11.96
N ALA A 176 -9.98 -24.59 11.37
CA ALA A 176 -9.51 -24.70 9.99
C ALA A 176 -8.60 -25.92 9.80
N VAL A 177 -7.68 -26.19 10.73
CA VAL A 177 -6.85 -27.42 10.73
C VAL A 177 -7.70 -28.68 10.85
N PHE A 178 -8.76 -28.62 11.64
CA PHE A 178 -9.71 -29.73 11.81
C PHE A 178 -10.62 -29.96 10.58
N ILE A 179 -10.75 -28.98 9.69
CA ILE A 179 -11.35 -29.17 8.37
C ILE A 179 -10.32 -29.75 7.39
N ARG A 180 -9.09 -29.21 7.41
CA ARG A 180 -7.98 -29.64 6.56
C ARG A 180 -6.63 -29.43 7.25
N GLN A 181 -5.84 -30.49 7.38
CA GLN A 181 -4.50 -30.43 7.98
C GLN A 181 -3.56 -29.40 7.33
N THR A 182 -3.64 -29.21 6.01
CA THR A 182 -2.78 -28.26 5.27
C THR A 182 -2.99 -26.82 5.72
N ASN A 183 -4.11 -26.50 6.38
CA ASN A 183 -4.37 -25.17 6.93
C ASN A 183 -3.41 -24.78 8.07
N ILE A 184 -2.65 -25.72 8.65
CA ILE A 184 -1.62 -25.40 9.64
C ILE A 184 -0.61 -24.36 9.11
N VAL A 185 -0.32 -24.41 7.81
CA VAL A 185 0.57 -23.44 7.15
C VAL A 185 -0.04 -22.03 7.20
N TRP A 186 -1.35 -21.91 6.98
CA TRP A 186 -2.06 -20.62 7.04
C TRP A 186 -2.24 -20.12 8.47
N VAL A 187 -2.38 -21.02 9.46
CA VAL A 187 -2.35 -20.68 10.88
C VAL A 187 -1.02 -20.02 11.25
N LEU A 188 0.10 -20.63 10.84
CA LEU A 188 1.45 -20.08 11.03
C LEU A 188 1.62 -18.75 10.29
N PHE A 189 1.19 -18.67 9.03
CA PHE A 189 1.25 -17.45 8.25
C PHE A 189 0.49 -16.30 8.93
N VAL A 190 -0.77 -16.52 9.33
CA VAL A 190 -1.58 -15.48 10.01
C VAL A 190 -0.98 -15.08 11.35
N ALA A 191 -0.46 -16.04 12.14
CA ALA A 191 0.25 -15.74 13.38
C ALA A 191 1.46 -14.83 13.13
N CYS A 192 2.30 -15.17 12.14
CA CYS A 192 3.45 -14.35 11.76
C CYS A 192 3.01 -12.93 11.33
N THR A 193 1.95 -12.81 10.52
CA THR A 193 1.44 -11.49 10.13
C THR A 193 0.93 -10.67 11.31
N GLY A 194 0.26 -11.30 12.28
CA GLY A 194 -0.20 -10.63 13.50
C GLY A 194 0.96 -10.16 14.38
N VAL A 195 2.02 -10.97 14.53
CA VAL A 195 3.24 -10.58 15.26
C VAL A 195 3.91 -9.39 14.57
N MET A 196 4.02 -9.42 13.23
CA MET A 196 4.54 -8.29 12.46
C MET A 196 3.72 -7.02 12.70
N ASP A 197 2.39 -7.09 12.63
CA ASP A 197 1.53 -5.92 12.83
C ASP A 197 1.66 -5.34 14.25
N ILE A 198 1.77 -6.17 15.30
CA ILE A 198 1.99 -5.71 16.68
C ILE A 198 3.38 -5.08 16.85
N THR A 199 4.42 -5.74 16.34
CA THR A 199 5.80 -5.25 16.49
C THR A 199 6.00 -3.92 15.77
N LEU A 200 5.44 -3.76 14.57
CA LEU A 200 5.51 -2.51 13.81
C LEU A 200 4.66 -1.41 14.43
N ALA A 201 3.49 -1.73 15.00
CA ALA A 201 2.71 -0.79 15.79
C ALA A 201 3.47 -0.34 17.05
N HIS A 202 4.13 -1.27 17.74
CA HIS A 202 4.91 -0.95 18.93
C HIS A 202 6.17 -0.16 18.62
N GLN A 203 6.86 -0.42 17.51
CA GLN A 203 7.97 0.44 17.06
C GLN A 203 7.49 1.88 16.86
N ARG A 204 6.32 2.07 16.23
CA ARG A 204 5.71 3.38 16.05
C ARG A 204 5.32 4.04 17.38
N GLU A 205 4.98 3.26 18.41
CA GLU A 205 4.67 3.76 19.77
C GLU A 205 5.93 3.98 20.63
N SER A 206 6.94 3.11 20.57
CA SER A 206 8.23 3.25 21.27
C SER A 206 9.00 4.44 20.74
N LEU A 207 8.98 4.66 19.42
CA LEU A 207 9.51 5.90 18.84
C LEU A 207 8.77 7.14 19.37
N LYS A 208 7.51 7.03 19.78
CA LYS A 208 6.78 8.12 20.46
C LYS A 208 7.15 8.23 21.95
N VAL A 209 7.30 7.10 22.67
CA VAL A 209 7.57 7.05 24.12
C VAL A 209 9.04 7.32 24.47
N ASP A 210 9.99 6.83 23.70
CA ASP A 210 11.42 7.16 23.85
C ASP A 210 11.65 8.65 23.57
N ASN A 211 10.92 9.23 22.61
CA ASN A 211 10.88 10.67 22.40
C ASN A 211 10.34 11.45 23.63
N LEU A 212 9.44 10.85 24.41
CA LEU A 212 8.89 11.43 25.66
C LEU A 212 9.81 11.24 26.88
N ASN A 213 10.40 10.06 27.06
CA ASN A 213 11.26 9.74 28.22
C ASN A 213 12.64 10.42 28.14
N THR A 214 13.15 10.64 26.92
CA THR A 214 14.41 11.38 26.72
C THR A 214 14.27 12.87 27.05
N MET A 215 13.03 13.41 27.07
CA MET A 215 12.73 14.74 27.63
C MET A 215 12.65 14.75 29.17
N GLY A 216 12.27 13.63 29.81
CA GLY A 216 12.14 13.54 31.28
C GLY A 216 13.44 13.33 32.05
N ASN A 217 14.40 12.58 31.49
CA ASN A 217 15.64 12.22 32.20
C ASN A 217 16.77 13.27 32.15
N LYS A 218 16.50 14.49 31.65
CA LYS A 218 17.44 15.62 31.78
C LYS A 218 17.20 16.48 33.03
N VAL A 219 16.30 16.08 33.93
CA VAL A 219 16.10 16.72 35.24
C VAL A 219 16.34 15.71 36.34
N GLY A 220 17.61 15.42 36.66
CA GLY A 220 17.90 14.46 37.71
C GLY A 220 19.37 14.13 37.92
N HIS A 221 20.19 15.12 38.27
CA HIS A 221 21.17 14.93 39.36
C HIS A 221 21.77 16.26 39.85
N SER A 222 21.90 16.32 41.18
CA SER A 222 22.66 17.21 42.05
C SER A 222 21.88 18.36 42.73
N VAL A 223 22.05 18.39 44.06
CA VAL A 223 22.11 19.51 45.02
C VAL A 223 21.39 19.15 46.35
N PRO A 224 21.97 19.51 47.52
CA PRO A 224 21.75 18.82 48.80
C PRO A 224 20.59 19.36 49.63
N SER A 225 20.34 18.62 50.70
CA SER A 225 19.45 18.87 51.84
C SER A 225 19.19 20.34 52.18
N ASN A 226 17.90 20.71 52.25
CA ASN A 226 17.43 21.51 53.36
C ASN A 226 15.98 21.19 53.71
N ARG A 227 15.78 20.90 55.01
CA ARG A 227 14.49 20.68 55.67
C ARG A 227 13.74 22.00 55.78
N ILE A 228 12.49 22.06 55.31
CA ILE A 228 11.42 22.86 55.94
C ILE A 228 10.13 22.03 55.93
N ILE A 229 9.57 21.87 57.13
CA ILE A 229 8.29 21.24 57.46
C ILE A 229 7.18 22.30 57.38
N VAL A 230 5.92 21.85 57.24
CA VAL A 230 4.60 22.52 57.47
C VAL A 230 3.81 22.50 56.15
N GLY A 231 2.58 22.02 56.04
CA GLY A 231 1.61 21.50 56.98
C GLY A 231 0.25 21.41 56.26
N SER A 232 -0.41 20.27 56.37
CA SER A 232 -1.85 19.98 56.26
C SER A 232 -2.82 21.05 55.70
N ASN A 233 -3.68 20.67 54.74
CA ASN A 233 -5.09 20.31 55.00
C ASN A 233 -5.97 20.25 53.73
N MET A 234 -6.74 19.16 53.64
CA MET A 234 -8.16 19.00 53.26
C MET A 234 -8.75 19.90 52.13
N ARG A 235 -9.54 19.39 51.17
CA ARG A 235 -10.78 18.64 51.41
C ARG A 235 -11.35 18.08 50.09
N ARG A 236 -11.78 16.81 50.13
CA ARG A 236 -12.62 16.14 49.12
C ARG A 236 -13.98 16.84 48.96
N ARG A 237 -14.45 16.97 47.72
CA ARG A 237 -15.87 17.01 47.35
C ARG A 237 -16.09 16.02 46.19
N LYS A 238 -17.09 15.15 46.35
CA LYS A 238 -17.65 14.17 45.40
C LYS A 238 -19.18 14.28 45.59
N PRO A 239 -20.03 13.69 44.75
CA PRO A 239 -20.08 13.63 43.28
C PRO A 239 -21.43 14.20 42.77
N ASN A 240 -21.66 14.30 41.45
CA ASN A 240 -22.97 13.97 40.89
C ASN A 240 -22.88 13.64 39.40
N SER A 241 -23.77 12.74 39.01
CA SER A 241 -23.82 11.85 37.85
C SER A 241 -24.39 12.48 36.58
N ALA A 242 -23.80 12.17 35.44
CA ALA A 242 -24.52 11.77 34.23
C ALA A 242 -23.53 11.04 33.31
N VAL A 243 -23.63 9.71 33.27
CA VAL A 243 -22.88 8.84 32.37
C VAL A 243 -23.67 8.77 31.08
N ASP A 244 -23.18 9.41 30.03
CA ASP A 244 -23.58 9.10 28.66
C ASP A 244 -22.43 8.38 27.96
N ASN A 245 -22.70 7.13 27.57
CA ASN A 245 -21.76 6.19 26.99
C ASN A 245 -21.62 6.47 25.49
N SER A 246 -20.64 7.29 25.09
CA SER A 246 -20.12 7.24 23.72
C SER A 246 -18.76 6.55 23.72
N LYS A 247 -18.78 5.25 23.40
CA LYS A 247 -17.57 4.48 23.05
C LYS A 247 -16.96 5.10 21.79
N SER A 248 -15.95 5.96 21.93
CA SER A 248 -15.11 6.34 20.80
C SER A 248 -14.24 5.12 20.43
N SER A 249 -14.70 4.42 19.41
CA SER A 249 -13.95 3.40 18.70
C SER A 249 -12.77 4.07 17.99
N MET A 250 -11.66 4.28 18.70
CA MET A 250 -10.38 4.63 18.06
C MET A 250 -9.87 3.43 17.26
N THR A 251 -10.35 3.31 16.03
CA THR A 251 -9.79 2.40 15.03
C THR A 251 -8.67 3.16 14.32
N SER A 252 -7.48 3.15 14.91
CA SER A 252 -6.26 3.73 14.32
C SER A 252 -5.95 3.07 12.97
N THR A 253 -6.00 3.84 11.90
CA THR A 253 -5.82 3.42 10.52
C THR A 253 -4.41 2.83 10.26
N LEU A 254 -4.38 1.62 9.70
CA LEU A 254 -3.19 0.97 9.17
C LEU A 254 -2.91 1.48 7.73
N THR A 255 -2.42 2.70 7.61
CA THR A 255 -1.74 3.18 6.39
C THR A 255 -0.24 2.93 6.55
N TYR A 256 0.27 1.97 5.77
CA TYR A 256 1.70 1.75 5.60
C TYR A 256 2.28 2.90 4.79
N SER A 257 2.91 3.87 5.47
CA SER A 257 3.90 4.73 4.83
C SER A 257 5.17 3.90 4.65
N THR A 258 5.46 3.47 3.42
CA THR A 258 6.76 2.91 3.07
C THR A 258 7.77 4.06 2.92
N SER A 259 8.26 4.59 4.04
CA SER A 259 9.38 5.54 4.07
C SER A 259 10.44 5.09 5.08
N HIS A 260 11.02 3.91 4.86
CA HIS A 260 12.31 3.54 5.44
C HIS A 260 13.00 2.56 4.48
N SER A 261 14.05 2.99 3.79
CA SER A 261 14.97 2.05 3.14
C SER A 261 15.93 1.48 4.18
N SER A 262 15.41 0.60 5.03
CA SER A 262 16.28 -0.33 5.77
C SER A 262 16.49 -1.57 4.88
N GLY A 263 17.66 -2.20 4.95
CA GLY A 263 17.91 -3.45 4.23
C GLY A 263 16.97 -4.55 4.70
N PHE A 264 16.82 -5.63 3.93
CA PHE A 264 16.01 -6.80 4.36
C PHE A 264 16.36 -7.28 5.76
N LEU A 265 17.67 -7.33 5.99
CA LEU A 265 18.28 -7.83 7.19
C LEU A 265 18.05 -6.88 8.35
N ASP A 266 17.91 -5.58 8.07
CA ASP A 266 17.59 -4.57 9.08
C ASP A 266 16.12 -4.66 9.47
N GLU A 267 15.21 -4.88 8.51
CA GLU A 267 13.79 -5.19 8.76
C GLU A 267 13.64 -6.42 9.66
N ILE A 268 14.35 -7.51 9.35
CA ILE A 268 14.35 -8.74 10.16
C ILE A 268 14.92 -8.47 11.55
N LYS A 269 16.11 -7.85 11.65
CA LYS A 269 16.75 -7.55 12.94
C LYS A 269 15.83 -6.69 13.81
N ALA A 270 15.19 -5.67 13.25
CA ALA A 270 14.29 -4.78 13.96
C ALA A 270 13.07 -5.53 14.50
N ILE A 271 12.43 -6.38 13.69
CA ILE A 271 11.29 -7.20 14.11
C ILE A 271 11.72 -8.18 15.20
N CYS A 272 12.85 -8.88 15.03
CA CYS A 272 13.36 -9.85 16.01
C CYS A 272 13.67 -9.20 17.37
N LEU A 273 14.38 -8.06 17.37
CA LEU A 273 14.72 -7.32 18.59
C LEU A 273 13.46 -6.82 19.31
N THR A 274 12.54 -6.20 18.58
CA THR A 274 11.27 -5.71 19.16
C THR A 274 10.42 -6.86 19.69
N SER A 275 10.36 -7.98 18.96
CA SER A 275 9.66 -9.18 19.41
C SER A 275 10.24 -9.73 20.71
N TRP A 276 11.57 -9.71 20.85
CA TRP A 276 12.25 -10.12 22.07
C TRP A 276 11.90 -9.24 23.27
N HIS A 277 11.86 -7.91 23.07
CA HIS A 277 11.44 -6.97 24.11
C HIS A 277 9.97 -7.15 24.52
N MET A 278 9.10 -7.51 23.57
CA MET A 278 7.67 -7.75 23.82
C MET A 278 7.31 -9.21 24.12
N LYS A 279 8.30 -10.07 24.41
CA LYS A 279 8.12 -11.53 24.48
C LYS A 279 6.94 -11.98 25.34
N SER A 280 6.70 -11.39 26.51
CA SER A 280 5.59 -11.80 27.38
C SER A 280 4.21 -11.46 26.79
N LYS A 281 4.07 -10.28 26.16
CA LYS A 281 2.81 -9.85 25.52
C LYS A 281 2.52 -10.67 24.27
N LEU A 282 3.55 -10.93 23.46
CA LEU A 282 3.44 -11.78 22.28
C LEU A 282 3.16 -13.23 22.67
N LEU A 283 3.86 -13.77 23.68
CA LEU A 283 3.63 -15.13 24.19
C LEU A 283 2.21 -15.28 24.71
N PHE A 284 1.68 -14.35 25.50
CA PHE A 284 0.29 -14.42 25.95
C PHE A 284 -0.69 -14.37 24.77
N SER A 285 -0.53 -13.39 23.88
CA SER A 285 -1.46 -13.16 22.77
C SER A 285 -1.46 -14.26 21.70
N PHE A 286 -0.29 -14.88 21.45
CA PHE A 286 -0.10 -15.91 20.43
C PHE A 286 0.11 -17.32 20.99
N SER A 287 0.14 -17.51 22.31
CA SER A 287 0.17 -18.86 22.93
C SER A 287 -0.91 -19.79 22.38
N PRO A 288 -2.15 -19.35 22.07
CA PRO A 288 -3.14 -20.25 21.50
C PRO A 288 -2.73 -20.79 20.12
N PHE A 289 -2.04 -19.99 19.29
CA PHE A 289 -1.51 -20.47 18.00
C PHE A 289 -0.40 -21.51 18.20
N PHE A 290 0.45 -21.30 19.20
CA PHE A 290 1.50 -22.28 19.55
C PHE A 290 0.91 -23.60 20.05
N VAL A 291 -0.17 -23.56 20.85
CA VAL A 291 -0.90 -24.76 21.27
C VAL A 291 -1.44 -25.53 20.07
N VAL A 292 -2.03 -24.84 19.09
CA VAL A 292 -2.49 -25.49 17.84
C VAL A 292 -1.33 -26.15 17.08
N LEU A 293 -0.17 -25.49 17.01
CA LEU A 293 1.03 -26.05 16.37
C LEU A 293 1.54 -27.29 17.09
N VAL A 294 1.68 -27.23 18.42
CA VAL A 294 2.14 -28.37 19.23
C VAL A 294 1.17 -29.54 19.13
N ALA A 295 -0.13 -29.28 19.21
CA ALA A 295 -1.16 -30.30 19.03
C ALA A 295 -1.09 -30.94 17.64
N PHE A 296 -0.84 -30.15 16.59
CA PHE A 296 -0.66 -30.67 15.24
C PHE A 296 0.61 -31.52 15.10
N VAL A 297 1.74 -31.09 15.66
CA VAL A 297 2.99 -31.88 15.64
C VAL A 297 2.82 -33.19 16.42
N ALA A 298 2.17 -33.14 17.58
CA ALA A 298 1.84 -34.34 18.37
C ALA A 298 0.92 -35.29 17.58
N PHE A 299 -0.08 -34.74 16.88
CA PHE A 299 -0.94 -35.50 15.98
C PHE A 299 -0.14 -36.17 14.84
N VAL A 300 0.76 -35.45 14.16
CA VAL A 300 1.58 -36.02 13.08
C VAL A 300 2.50 -37.12 13.62
N HIS A 301 3.06 -36.95 14.82
CA HIS A 301 3.89 -37.97 15.46
C HIS A 301 3.07 -39.22 15.82
N TRP A 302 1.87 -39.03 16.37
CA TRP A 302 0.96 -40.12 16.75
C TRP A 302 0.38 -40.85 15.52
N ASN A 303 -0.03 -40.11 14.49
CA ASN A 303 -0.64 -40.65 13.28
C ASN A 303 0.39 -41.23 12.28
N GLY A 304 1.66 -40.85 12.39
CA GLY A 304 2.74 -41.26 11.49
C GLY A 304 2.67 -40.66 10.08
N SER A 305 1.68 -39.82 9.80
CA SER A 305 1.50 -39.09 8.54
C SER A 305 0.73 -37.79 8.77
N VAL A 306 0.81 -36.88 7.82
CA VAL A 306 0.03 -35.64 7.80
C VAL A 306 -1.42 -35.89 7.40
N VAL A 307 -1.71 -36.94 6.62
CA VAL A 307 -3.08 -37.34 6.20
C VAL A 307 -3.63 -38.45 7.10
N LEU A 308 -4.95 -38.47 7.33
CA LEU A 308 -5.64 -39.50 8.12
C LEU A 308 -5.77 -40.82 7.35
N GLY A 309 -6.47 -40.79 6.22
CA GLY A 309 -6.67 -41.91 5.30
C GLY A 309 -5.77 -41.86 4.06
N ALA A 310 -5.83 -42.93 3.25
CA ALA A 310 -5.13 -43.08 1.96
C ALA A 310 -3.65 -42.63 1.97
N LYS A 311 -2.89 -43.06 2.98
CA LYS A 311 -1.51 -42.59 3.25
C LYS A 311 -0.54 -42.83 2.08
N GLU A 312 -0.73 -43.92 1.32
CA GLU A 312 0.14 -44.28 0.20
C GLU A 312 -0.07 -43.39 -1.03
N ALA A 313 -1.32 -43.00 -1.31
CA ALA A 313 -1.67 -42.11 -2.41
C ALA A 313 -1.27 -40.64 -2.18
N HIS A 314 -0.94 -40.28 -0.94
CA HIS A 314 -0.59 -38.91 -0.51
C HIS A 314 0.84 -38.78 0.02
N ALA A 315 1.76 -39.57 -0.51
CA ALA A 315 3.18 -39.43 -0.20
C ALA A 315 3.71 -38.04 -0.59
N VAL A 316 4.49 -37.44 0.31
CA VAL A 316 5.13 -36.14 0.07
C VAL A 316 6.11 -36.25 -1.10
N SER A 317 5.90 -35.41 -2.11
CA SER A 317 6.76 -35.37 -3.31
C SER A 317 7.29 -33.96 -3.53
N PRO A 318 8.55 -33.76 -3.96
CA PRO A 318 9.09 -32.44 -4.25
C PRO A 318 8.60 -31.95 -5.63
N HIS A 319 7.36 -31.47 -5.74
CA HIS A 319 6.78 -31.01 -7.00
C HIS A 319 6.96 -29.48 -7.18
N LEU A 320 8.20 -29.01 -7.34
CA LEU A 320 8.52 -27.58 -7.48
C LEU A 320 7.82 -26.88 -8.66
N ALA A 321 7.48 -27.62 -9.72
CA ALA A 321 6.73 -27.08 -10.86
C ALA A 321 5.33 -26.53 -10.47
N GLN A 322 4.75 -26.97 -9.35
CA GLN A 322 3.48 -26.43 -8.82
C GLN A 322 3.53 -24.93 -8.56
N LEU A 323 4.69 -24.41 -8.13
CA LEU A 323 4.87 -22.96 -7.95
C LEU A 323 4.78 -22.20 -9.28
N MET A 324 5.24 -22.81 -10.37
CA MET A 324 5.16 -22.24 -11.72
C MET A 324 3.73 -22.31 -12.25
N TYR A 325 3.05 -23.43 -12.04
CA TYR A 325 1.64 -23.58 -12.42
C TYR A 325 0.74 -22.60 -11.66
N PHE A 326 0.95 -22.46 -10.35
CA PHE A 326 0.21 -21.53 -9.51
C PHE A 326 0.33 -20.09 -9.98
N SER A 327 1.54 -19.61 -10.30
CA SER A 327 1.73 -18.22 -10.74
C SER A 327 1.00 -17.96 -12.05
N LEU A 328 1.11 -18.86 -13.03
CA LEU A 328 0.42 -18.70 -14.30
C LEU A 328 -1.10 -18.77 -14.15
N VAL A 329 -1.62 -19.77 -13.43
CA VAL A 329 -3.07 -19.91 -13.23
C VAL A 329 -3.64 -18.70 -12.49
N SER A 330 -2.94 -18.20 -11.47
CA SER A 330 -3.36 -17.01 -10.71
C SER A 330 -3.31 -15.74 -11.55
N SER A 331 -2.25 -15.56 -12.36
CA SER A 331 -2.15 -14.42 -13.27
C SER A 331 -3.19 -14.48 -14.39
N LEU A 332 -3.52 -15.66 -14.92
CA LEU A 332 -4.57 -15.83 -15.94
C LEU A 332 -5.96 -15.59 -15.38
N ALA A 333 -6.23 -16.04 -14.15
CA ALA A 333 -7.49 -15.73 -13.45
C ALA A 333 -7.67 -14.23 -13.21
N LEU A 334 -6.61 -13.44 -13.32
CA LEU A 334 -6.62 -11.98 -13.21
C LEU A 334 -5.95 -11.35 -14.45
N ALA A 335 -6.17 -11.92 -15.63
CA ALA A 335 -5.43 -11.57 -16.83
C ALA A 335 -5.44 -10.06 -17.19
N PRO A 336 -6.58 -9.34 -17.09
CA PRO A 336 -6.61 -7.90 -17.34
C PRO A 336 -5.65 -7.09 -16.44
N LEU A 337 -5.38 -7.59 -15.22
CA LEU A 337 -4.45 -6.97 -14.27
C LEU A 337 -2.98 -7.32 -14.55
N HIS A 338 -2.68 -8.58 -14.88
CA HIS A 338 -1.29 -9.06 -14.99
C HIS A 338 -0.69 -9.02 -16.40
N PHE A 339 -1.53 -9.01 -17.44
CA PHE A 339 -1.11 -9.02 -18.84
C PHE A 339 -1.53 -7.75 -19.59
N SER A 340 -1.78 -6.65 -18.87
CA SER A 340 -1.92 -5.35 -19.51
C SER A 340 -0.62 -4.94 -20.21
N LEU A 341 -0.74 -4.25 -21.35
CA LEU A 341 0.42 -3.77 -22.11
C LEU A 341 1.34 -2.91 -21.23
N ASP A 342 0.76 -2.05 -20.39
CA ASP A 342 1.47 -1.23 -19.41
C ASP A 342 2.33 -2.06 -18.44
N GLN A 343 1.73 -3.09 -17.83
CA GLN A 343 2.42 -3.97 -16.89
C GLN A 343 3.58 -4.72 -17.55
N ALA A 344 3.37 -5.22 -18.77
CA ALA A 344 4.37 -5.97 -19.53
C ALA A 344 5.55 -5.08 -19.96
N VAL A 345 5.27 -3.89 -20.51
CA VAL A 345 6.28 -2.90 -20.92
C VAL A 345 7.12 -2.46 -19.71
N HIS A 346 6.49 -2.16 -18.58
CA HIS A 346 7.23 -1.76 -17.39
C HIS A 346 8.10 -2.86 -16.79
N LEU A 347 7.65 -4.12 -16.79
CA LEU A 347 8.49 -5.24 -16.36
C LEU A 347 9.69 -5.40 -17.30
N PHE A 348 9.47 -5.36 -18.61
CA PHE A 348 10.53 -5.41 -19.62
C PHE A 348 11.57 -4.28 -19.44
N TRP A 349 11.11 -3.04 -19.29
CA TRP A 349 11.99 -1.88 -19.05
C TRP A 349 12.73 -1.95 -17.71
N SER A 350 12.10 -2.48 -16.66
CA SER A 350 12.73 -2.70 -15.34
C SER A 350 13.94 -3.63 -15.41
N PHE A 351 13.88 -4.66 -16.27
CA PHE A 351 15.01 -5.57 -16.49
C PHE A 351 16.14 -4.91 -17.27
N TRP A 352 15.82 -4.10 -18.29
CA TRP A 352 16.83 -3.49 -19.16
C TRP A 352 17.57 -2.31 -18.51
N LYS A 353 16.93 -1.57 -17.60
CA LYS A 353 17.47 -0.34 -16.98
C LYS A 353 18.56 -0.59 -15.92
N LYS A 354 18.74 -1.81 -15.40
CA LYS A 354 19.60 -2.12 -14.23
C LYS A 354 21.01 -2.70 -14.55
N ARG A 355 21.50 -2.63 -15.80
CA ARG A 355 22.77 -3.29 -16.26
C ARG A 355 22.90 -4.75 -15.72
N PRO A 356 24.09 -5.41 -15.52
CA PRO A 356 24.17 -6.87 -15.52
C PRO A 356 23.35 -7.53 -14.40
N LEU A 357 23.10 -6.86 -13.27
CA LEU A 357 22.39 -7.46 -12.14
C LEU A 357 20.94 -7.84 -12.48
N GLY A 358 20.19 -6.99 -13.19
CA GLY A 358 18.81 -7.28 -13.59
C GLY A 358 18.72 -8.41 -14.62
N PHE A 359 19.70 -8.45 -15.54
CA PHE A 359 19.84 -9.52 -16.52
C PHE A 359 20.24 -10.86 -15.87
N CYS A 360 21.20 -10.84 -14.93
CA CYS A 360 21.59 -12.00 -14.13
C CYS A 360 20.42 -12.52 -13.27
N GLN A 361 19.61 -11.63 -12.70
CA GLN A 361 18.40 -12.03 -11.95
C GLN A 361 17.37 -12.72 -12.83
N TRP A 362 17.14 -12.22 -14.05
CA TRP A 362 16.21 -12.82 -14.99
C TRP A 362 16.73 -14.16 -15.51
N ILE A 363 18.02 -14.25 -15.86
CA ILE A 363 18.67 -15.52 -16.23
C ILE A 363 18.59 -16.52 -15.08
N ALA A 364 18.86 -16.09 -13.84
CA ALA A 364 18.78 -16.97 -12.68
C ALA A 364 17.35 -17.45 -12.43
N ALA A 365 16.35 -16.56 -12.58
CA ALA A 365 14.94 -16.94 -12.46
C ALA A 365 14.49 -17.89 -13.57
N LEU A 366 14.96 -17.69 -14.82
CA LEU A 366 14.71 -18.59 -15.94
C LEU A 366 15.40 -19.94 -15.78
N ALA A 367 16.68 -19.95 -15.40
CA ALA A 367 17.42 -21.16 -15.07
C ALA A 367 16.70 -21.91 -13.95
N ALA A 368 16.19 -21.18 -12.96
CA ALA A 368 15.47 -21.78 -11.86
C ALA A 368 14.10 -22.35 -12.26
N GLY A 369 13.34 -21.61 -13.06
CA GLY A 369 12.08 -22.10 -13.64
C GLY A 369 12.32 -23.31 -14.53
N PHE A 370 13.39 -23.31 -15.32
CA PHE A 370 13.78 -24.42 -16.17
C PHE A 370 14.14 -25.65 -15.36
N ILE A 371 14.99 -25.54 -14.33
CA ILE A 371 15.33 -26.65 -13.43
C ILE A 371 14.08 -27.18 -12.72
N SER A 372 13.18 -26.28 -12.26
CA SER A 372 11.92 -26.68 -11.62
C SER A 372 11.04 -27.52 -12.56
N VAL A 373 10.87 -27.09 -13.81
CA VAL A 373 10.05 -27.80 -14.79
C VAL A 373 10.76 -29.05 -15.33
N HIS A 374 12.08 -29.03 -15.47
CA HIS A 374 12.84 -30.16 -15.99
C HIS A 374 12.91 -31.30 -14.97
N SER A 375 13.30 -30.99 -13.73
CA SER A 375 13.60 -31.99 -12.69
C SER A 375 12.40 -32.32 -11.81
N TYR A 376 11.39 -31.45 -11.73
CA TYR A 376 10.31 -31.56 -10.75
C TYR A 376 8.91 -31.33 -11.35
N SER A 377 8.74 -31.52 -12.66
CA SER A 377 7.43 -31.62 -13.30
C SER A 377 6.98 -33.08 -13.33
N ILE A 378 6.11 -33.45 -12.39
CA ILE A 378 5.73 -34.84 -12.12
C ILE A 378 4.38 -35.13 -12.77
N ALA A 379 4.32 -36.16 -13.62
CA ALA A 379 3.06 -36.71 -14.11
C ALA A 379 2.54 -37.73 -13.09
N HIS A 380 1.58 -37.35 -12.24
CA HIS A 380 0.99 -38.31 -11.32
C HIS A 380 0.16 -39.37 -12.08
N ALA A 381 0.15 -40.63 -11.61
CA ALA A 381 -0.60 -41.71 -12.27
C ALA A 381 -2.10 -41.37 -12.42
N TYR A 382 -2.75 -40.87 -11.36
CA TYR A 382 -4.15 -40.44 -11.41
C TYR A 382 -4.41 -39.32 -12.43
N LEU A 383 -3.47 -38.38 -12.62
CA LEU A 383 -3.59 -37.31 -13.61
C LEU A 383 -3.64 -37.87 -15.04
N LEU A 384 -2.95 -38.99 -15.29
CA LEU A 384 -2.92 -39.65 -16.61
C LEU A 384 -4.05 -40.66 -16.79
N ALA A 385 -4.68 -41.09 -15.71
CA ALA A 385 -5.68 -42.13 -15.70
C ALA A 385 -7.12 -41.59 -15.79
N ASP A 386 -7.36 -40.36 -15.32
CA ASP A 386 -8.72 -39.81 -15.21
C ASP A 386 -9.01 -38.66 -16.18
N ASN A 387 -9.70 -38.98 -17.28
CA ASN A 387 -10.08 -38.01 -18.30
C ASN A 387 -11.31 -37.15 -17.96
N ARG A 388 -11.91 -37.28 -16.77
CA ARG A 388 -13.02 -36.42 -16.33
C ARG A 388 -12.57 -34.99 -16.02
N HIS A 389 -11.29 -34.81 -15.75
CA HIS A 389 -10.75 -33.58 -15.21
C HIS A 389 -10.11 -32.68 -16.26
N TYR A 390 -10.31 -31.37 -16.18
CA TYR A 390 -9.65 -30.45 -17.11
C TYR A 390 -8.13 -30.47 -17.01
N THR A 391 -7.57 -30.76 -15.84
CA THR A 391 -6.12 -30.90 -15.66
C THR A 391 -5.53 -32.07 -16.46
N PHE A 392 -6.28 -33.15 -16.71
CA PHE A 392 -5.87 -34.21 -17.64
C PHE A 392 -5.68 -33.66 -19.06
N TYR A 393 -6.63 -32.86 -19.55
CA TYR A 393 -6.53 -32.25 -20.87
C TYR A 393 -5.46 -31.16 -20.95
N LEU A 394 -5.29 -30.36 -19.90
CA LEU A 394 -4.21 -29.38 -19.81
C LEU A 394 -2.85 -30.07 -19.85
N TRP A 395 -2.68 -31.14 -19.07
CA TRP A 395 -1.46 -31.92 -19.06
C TRP A 395 -1.17 -32.52 -20.43
N ARG A 396 -2.15 -33.23 -21.01
CA ARG A 396 -1.99 -33.95 -22.28
C ARG A 396 -1.89 -33.05 -23.50
N LYS A 397 -2.75 -32.02 -23.62
CA LYS A 397 -2.88 -31.18 -24.83
C LYS A 397 -2.08 -29.89 -24.79
N VAL A 398 -1.63 -29.43 -23.62
CA VAL A 398 -0.85 -28.19 -23.49
C VAL A 398 0.55 -28.51 -23.00
N ILE A 399 0.70 -29.07 -21.80
CA ILE A 399 2.03 -29.29 -21.19
C ILE A 399 2.85 -30.34 -21.96
N GLN A 400 2.21 -31.44 -22.36
CA GLN A 400 2.83 -32.56 -23.09
C GLN A 400 2.47 -32.57 -24.59
N SER A 401 1.93 -31.47 -25.13
CA SER A 401 1.57 -31.37 -26.55
C SER A 401 2.77 -31.68 -27.47
N HIS A 402 3.93 -31.14 -27.10
CA HIS A 402 5.23 -31.44 -27.70
C HIS A 402 6.28 -31.47 -26.58
N TRP A 403 7.37 -32.21 -26.78
CA TRP A 403 8.42 -32.38 -25.75
C TRP A 403 9.03 -31.05 -25.28
N SER A 404 9.00 -30.02 -26.15
CA SER A 404 9.50 -28.68 -25.87
C SER A 404 8.49 -27.74 -25.20
N THR A 405 7.17 -28.01 -25.28
CA THR A 405 6.13 -27.06 -24.85
C THR A 405 6.20 -26.74 -23.36
N LYS A 406 6.47 -27.74 -22.51
CA LYS A 406 6.68 -27.51 -21.06
C LYS A 406 7.81 -26.52 -20.76
N TYR A 407 8.87 -26.47 -21.59
CA TYR A 407 9.97 -25.54 -21.42
C TYR A 407 9.67 -24.16 -22.01
N LEU A 408 8.91 -24.11 -23.13
CA LEU A 408 8.46 -22.85 -23.73
C LEU A 408 7.54 -22.03 -22.80
N LEU A 409 6.90 -22.67 -21.82
CA LEU A 409 6.09 -21.99 -20.80
C LEU A 409 6.93 -21.37 -19.67
N VAL A 410 8.21 -21.72 -19.52
CA VAL A 410 9.09 -21.22 -18.43
C VAL A 410 9.18 -19.70 -18.39
N PRO A 411 9.41 -18.97 -19.51
CA PRO A 411 9.40 -17.51 -19.49
C PRO A 411 8.08 -16.92 -19.00
N LEU A 412 6.96 -17.55 -19.35
CA LEU A 412 5.63 -17.10 -18.93
C LEU A 412 5.41 -17.33 -17.43
N TYR A 413 5.83 -18.48 -16.89
CA TYR A 413 5.77 -18.75 -15.45
C TYR A 413 6.57 -17.75 -14.63
N VAL A 414 7.78 -17.43 -15.10
CA VAL A 414 8.68 -16.46 -14.47
C VAL A 414 8.08 -15.05 -14.55
N TYR A 415 7.56 -14.64 -15.70
CA TYR A 415 6.83 -13.38 -15.86
C TYR A 415 5.67 -13.26 -14.86
N SER A 416 4.84 -14.30 -14.74
CA SER A 416 3.71 -14.31 -13.82
C SER A 416 4.11 -14.05 -12.37
N TRP A 417 5.20 -14.66 -11.88
CA TRP A 417 5.71 -14.38 -10.53
C TRP A 417 6.19 -12.94 -10.35
N PHE A 418 6.94 -12.40 -11.31
CA PHE A 418 7.36 -11.00 -11.27
C PHE A 418 6.16 -10.04 -11.27
N SER A 419 5.13 -10.34 -12.07
CA SER A 419 3.90 -9.56 -12.12
C SER A 419 3.13 -9.62 -10.79
N ILE A 420 2.96 -10.81 -10.21
CA ILE A 420 2.32 -10.99 -8.89
C ILE A 420 3.05 -10.19 -7.82
N PHE A 421 4.37 -10.33 -7.74
CA PHE A 421 5.16 -9.62 -6.74
C PHE A 421 5.07 -8.10 -6.89
N ARG A 422 5.04 -7.58 -8.11
CA ARG A 422 4.91 -6.14 -8.34
C ARG A 422 3.60 -5.56 -7.82
N VAL A 423 2.51 -6.32 -7.85
CA VAL A 423 1.16 -5.82 -7.50
C VAL A 423 0.84 -5.90 -6.00
N LEU A 424 1.63 -6.64 -5.19
CA LEU A 424 1.40 -6.79 -3.75
C LEU A 424 1.83 -5.55 -2.94
N VAL A 425 0.90 -4.98 -2.15
CA VAL A 425 1.09 -3.74 -1.34
C VAL A 425 1.47 -4.07 0.11
N ARG A 426 2.52 -4.87 0.30
CA ARG A 426 2.95 -5.33 1.64
C ARG A 426 4.48 -5.28 1.81
N PRO A 427 4.98 -5.20 3.06
CA PRO A 427 6.41 -5.27 3.36
C PRO A 427 7.06 -6.51 2.77
N LYS A 428 8.37 -6.44 2.54
CA LYS A 428 9.06 -7.51 1.84
C LYS A 428 9.09 -8.81 2.64
N ILE A 429 9.19 -8.71 3.96
CA ILE A 429 9.09 -9.87 4.85
C ILE A 429 7.71 -10.55 4.81
N TRP A 430 6.62 -9.77 4.62
CA TRP A 430 5.28 -10.34 4.44
C TRP A 430 5.18 -11.13 3.13
N VAL A 431 5.73 -10.57 2.04
CA VAL A 431 5.75 -11.23 0.73
C VAL A 431 6.55 -12.53 0.78
N LEU A 432 7.68 -12.54 1.50
CA LEU A 432 8.45 -13.76 1.73
C LEU A 432 7.62 -14.80 2.48
N ALA A 433 6.99 -14.41 3.59
CA ALA A 433 6.14 -15.31 4.37
C ALA A 433 5.00 -15.88 3.52
N TYR A 434 4.39 -15.07 2.64
CA TYR A 434 3.36 -15.50 1.71
C TYR A 434 3.88 -16.51 0.69
N PHE A 435 5.05 -16.25 0.09
CA PHE A 435 5.67 -17.15 -0.88
C PHE A 435 6.07 -18.48 -0.24
N LEU A 436 6.66 -18.45 0.96
CA LEU A 436 7.03 -19.64 1.71
C LEU A 436 5.80 -20.45 2.14
N ALA A 437 4.73 -19.79 2.60
CA ALA A 437 3.47 -20.45 2.92
C ALA A 437 2.85 -21.12 1.68
N THR A 438 2.88 -20.43 0.54
CA THR A 438 2.41 -20.98 -0.75
C THR A 438 3.25 -22.20 -1.15
N ALA A 439 4.57 -22.13 -1.04
CA ALA A 439 5.46 -23.26 -1.34
C ALA A 439 5.24 -24.45 -0.39
N ALA A 440 5.05 -24.20 0.90
CA ALA A 440 4.80 -25.25 1.89
C ALA A 440 3.48 -26.01 1.65
N VAL A 441 2.47 -25.38 1.03
CA VAL A 441 1.22 -26.05 0.64
C VAL A 441 1.36 -26.76 -0.70
N LEU A 442 1.99 -26.12 -1.69
CA LEU A 442 1.95 -26.60 -3.07
C LEU A 442 3.06 -27.56 -3.46
N VAL A 443 4.29 -27.36 -2.97
CA VAL A 443 5.44 -28.19 -3.35
C VAL A 443 5.26 -29.64 -2.91
N PRO A 444 4.77 -29.95 -1.68
CA PRO A 444 4.55 -31.33 -1.24
C PRO A 444 3.49 -32.09 -2.03
N ALA A 445 2.63 -31.40 -2.79
CA ALA A 445 1.48 -31.98 -3.47
C ALA A 445 1.88 -32.57 -4.85
N PRO A 446 1.89 -33.91 -5.02
CA PRO A 446 2.33 -34.52 -6.27
C PRO A 446 1.33 -34.36 -7.43
N LEU A 447 0.06 -34.08 -7.15
CA LEU A 447 -0.99 -33.90 -8.16
C LEU A 447 -1.21 -32.42 -8.48
N ILE A 448 -1.32 -32.10 -9.77
CA ILE A 448 -1.79 -30.78 -10.22
C ILE A 448 -3.28 -30.64 -9.90
N GLU A 449 -3.54 -30.05 -8.74
CA GLU A 449 -4.87 -29.80 -8.22
C GLU A 449 -5.05 -28.30 -7.97
N PHE A 450 -5.85 -27.66 -8.82
CA PHE A 450 -6.11 -26.23 -8.72
C PHE A 450 -6.81 -25.84 -7.41
N ARG A 451 -7.49 -26.77 -6.74
CA ARG A 451 -8.16 -26.51 -5.46
C ARG A 451 -7.20 -25.99 -4.38
N TYR A 452 -5.94 -26.44 -4.36
CA TYR A 452 -4.92 -25.93 -3.44
C TYR A 452 -4.46 -24.49 -3.73
N TYR A 453 -4.76 -23.97 -4.91
CA TYR A 453 -4.41 -22.59 -5.30
C TYR A 453 -5.37 -21.57 -4.68
N THR A 454 -6.55 -21.99 -4.22
CA THR A 454 -7.63 -21.11 -3.76
C THR A 454 -7.20 -20.21 -2.60
N ILE A 455 -6.67 -20.76 -1.50
CA ILE A 455 -6.28 -19.94 -0.33
C ILE A 455 -5.13 -18.98 -0.66
N PRO A 456 -4.01 -19.42 -1.28
CA PRO A 456 -2.97 -18.49 -1.73
C PRO A 456 -3.52 -17.38 -2.63
N PHE A 457 -4.40 -17.73 -3.60
CA PHE A 457 -5.01 -16.76 -4.50
C PHE A 457 -5.80 -15.69 -3.75
N TYR A 458 -6.62 -16.07 -2.77
CA TYR A 458 -7.38 -15.11 -1.96
C TYR A 458 -6.47 -14.19 -1.14
N PHE A 459 -5.42 -14.72 -0.51
CA PHE A 459 -4.44 -13.88 0.19
C PHE A 459 -3.70 -12.92 -0.75
N MET A 460 -3.38 -13.36 -1.97
CA MET A 460 -2.74 -12.54 -3.00
C MET A 460 -3.63 -11.36 -3.42
N ILE A 461 -4.88 -11.61 -3.81
CA ILE A 461 -5.79 -10.58 -4.33
C ILE A 461 -6.29 -9.61 -3.24
N LEU A 462 -6.50 -10.09 -2.01
CA LEU A 462 -6.89 -9.21 -0.89
C LEU A 462 -5.78 -8.21 -0.52
N HIS A 463 -4.52 -8.54 -0.83
CA HIS A 463 -3.34 -7.73 -0.53
C HIS A 463 -2.70 -7.08 -1.77
N SER A 464 -3.39 -7.10 -2.91
CA SER A 464 -2.98 -6.45 -4.15
C SER A 464 -3.33 -4.95 -4.15
N HIS A 465 -2.79 -4.18 -5.10
CA HIS A 465 -3.28 -2.83 -5.41
C HIS A 465 -4.78 -2.86 -5.79
N THR A 466 -5.45 -1.70 -5.68
CA THR A 466 -6.86 -1.56 -6.09
C THR A 466 -6.99 -1.81 -7.59
N VAL A 467 -7.84 -2.77 -7.96
CA VAL A 467 -8.18 -3.06 -9.35
C VAL A 467 -9.03 -1.90 -9.90
N ASP A 468 -8.71 -1.46 -11.10
CA ASP A 468 -9.52 -0.49 -11.83
C ASP A 468 -10.88 -1.10 -12.24
N THR A 469 -11.88 -0.25 -12.47
CA THR A 469 -13.25 -0.71 -12.70
C THR A 469 -13.37 -1.52 -14.00
N GLN A 470 -12.60 -1.16 -15.04
CA GLN A 470 -12.65 -1.84 -16.33
C GLN A 470 -12.08 -3.26 -16.24
N SER A 471 -10.91 -3.42 -15.62
CA SER A 471 -10.31 -4.73 -15.35
C SER A 471 -11.24 -5.59 -14.49
N LEU A 472 -11.90 -4.99 -13.49
CA LEU A 472 -12.84 -5.71 -12.62
C LEU A 472 -14.04 -6.25 -13.41
N VAL A 473 -14.61 -5.47 -14.35
CA VAL A 473 -15.70 -5.92 -15.23
C VAL A 473 -15.23 -7.05 -16.15
N LEU A 474 -14.04 -6.94 -16.75
CA LEU A 474 -13.48 -7.97 -17.62
C LEU A 474 -13.21 -9.29 -16.86
N ILE A 475 -12.66 -9.21 -15.65
CA ILE A 475 -12.46 -10.37 -14.77
C ILE A 475 -13.82 -11.01 -14.45
N SER A 476 -14.81 -10.20 -14.10
CA SER A 476 -16.17 -10.67 -13.79
C SER A 476 -16.79 -11.43 -14.96
N LEU A 477 -16.69 -10.88 -16.17
CA LEU A 477 -17.20 -11.53 -17.38
C LEU A 477 -16.49 -12.86 -17.64
N GLY A 478 -15.15 -12.89 -17.51
CA GLY A 478 -14.36 -14.11 -17.66
C GLY A 478 -14.75 -15.20 -16.66
N TYR A 479 -15.02 -14.83 -15.40
CA TYR A 479 -15.48 -15.75 -14.38
C TYR A 479 -16.87 -16.29 -14.68
N VAL A 480 -17.82 -15.44 -15.05
CA VAL A 480 -19.18 -15.86 -15.42
C VAL A 480 -19.14 -16.82 -16.60
N VAL A 481 -18.40 -16.50 -17.67
CA VAL A 481 -18.26 -17.38 -18.85
C VAL A 481 -17.67 -18.74 -18.45
N THR A 482 -16.61 -18.73 -17.64
CA THR A 482 -15.99 -19.97 -17.16
C THR A 482 -16.97 -20.78 -16.30
N ASN A 483 -17.68 -20.15 -15.37
CA ASN A 483 -18.64 -20.81 -14.49
C ASN A 483 -19.81 -21.42 -15.25
N VAL A 484 -20.38 -20.66 -16.19
CA VAL A 484 -21.47 -21.15 -17.05
C VAL A 484 -21.00 -22.32 -17.89
N PHE A 485 -19.83 -22.21 -18.53
CA PHE A 485 -19.27 -23.30 -19.34
C PHE A 485 -19.00 -24.56 -18.51
N THR A 486 -18.30 -24.41 -17.39
CA THR A 486 -17.92 -25.55 -16.53
C THR A 486 -19.12 -26.22 -15.90
N MET A 487 -20.10 -25.44 -15.41
CA MET A 487 -21.35 -25.97 -14.87
C MET A 487 -22.21 -26.64 -15.96
N PHE A 488 -22.27 -26.06 -17.16
CA PHE A 488 -22.98 -26.66 -18.30
C PHE A 488 -22.37 -28.02 -18.68
N MET A 489 -21.04 -28.09 -18.80
CA MET A 489 -20.33 -29.34 -19.07
C MET A 489 -20.57 -30.39 -17.98
N PHE A 490 -20.60 -29.98 -16.71
CA PHE A 490 -20.86 -30.86 -15.58
C PHE A 490 -22.30 -31.41 -15.59
N LEU A 491 -23.30 -30.55 -15.83
CA LEU A 491 -24.72 -30.91 -15.73
C LEU A 491 -25.26 -31.61 -16.98
N PHE A 492 -24.89 -31.16 -18.17
CA PHE A 492 -25.58 -31.52 -19.43
C PHE A 492 -24.71 -32.32 -20.41
N ARG A 493 -23.43 -32.56 -20.11
CA ARG A 493 -22.53 -33.37 -20.95
C ARG A 493 -21.95 -34.57 -20.20
N PRO A 494 -22.77 -35.48 -19.63
CA PRO A 494 -22.28 -36.72 -19.09
C PRO A 494 -21.76 -37.64 -20.20
N PHE A 495 -20.83 -38.53 -19.87
CA PHE A 495 -20.26 -39.53 -20.77
C PHE A 495 -20.00 -40.84 -20.01
N ASN A 496 -19.81 -41.95 -20.73
CA ASN A 496 -19.54 -43.26 -20.14
C ASN A 496 -18.18 -43.79 -20.62
N TRP A 497 -17.49 -44.56 -19.76
CA TRP A 497 -16.32 -45.32 -20.19
C TRP A 497 -16.75 -46.66 -20.79
N SER A 498 -16.06 -47.11 -21.83
CA SER A 498 -16.34 -48.38 -22.50
C SER A 498 -16.16 -49.61 -21.59
N HIS A 499 -15.28 -49.52 -20.60
CA HIS A 499 -14.98 -50.60 -19.64
C HIS A 499 -15.92 -50.61 -18.40
N GLU A 500 -16.76 -49.57 -18.22
CA GLU A 500 -17.77 -49.50 -17.16
C GLU A 500 -19.12 -49.04 -17.72
N PRO A 501 -19.78 -49.87 -18.53
CA PRO A 501 -21.08 -49.54 -19.10
C PRO A 501 -22.12 -49.32 -17.99
N GLY A 502 -22.88 -48.24 -18.08
CA GLY A 502 -23.96 -47.91 -17.14
C GLY A 502 -23.60 -46.89 -16.02
N LYS A 503 -22.32 -46.67 -15.72
CA LYS A 503 -21.88 -45.60 -14.79
C LYS A 503 -21.67 -44.28 -15.54
N GLN A 504 -22.50 -43.27 -15.27
CA GLN A 504 -22.34 -41.93 -15.86
C GLN A 504 -21.16 -41.17 -15.22
N ARG A 505 -20.29 -40.61 -16.06
CA ARG A 505 -19.17 -39.74 -15.68
C ARG A 505 -19.43 -38.31 -16.17
N ARG A 506 -18.91 -37.31 -15.45
CA ARG A 506 -19.12 -35.88 -15.73
C ARG A 506 -17.80 -35.12 -15.69
N PHE A 507 -17.69 -34.07 -16.50
CA PHE A 507 -16.49 -33.22 -16.53
C PHE A 507 -16.39 -32.33 -15.29
N VAL A 508 -15.18 -32.18 -14.73
CA VAL A 508 -14.93 -31.44 -13.49
C VAL A 508 -13.66 -30.58 -13.59
N LEU A 509 -13.69 -29.42 -12.93
CA LEU A 509 -12.63 -28.42 -12.91
C LEU A 509 -11.38 -28.80 -12.09
N SER A 510 -11.43 -29.80 -11.20
CA SER A 510 -10.29 -30.22 -10.35
C SER A 510 -10.16 -31.73 -10.27
N LEU A 511 -8.92 -32.24 -10.23
CA LEU A 511 -8.63 -33.66 -10.02
C LEU A 511 -8.95 -34.10 -8.58
N VAL A 512 -9.34 -35.36 -8.45
CA VAL A 512 -9.57 -36.08 -7.18
C VAL A 512 -8.92 -37.47 -7.27
N CYS A 513 -8.20 -37.87 -6.21
CA CYS A 513 -7.70 -39.24 -6.02
C CYS A 513 -8.88 -40.18 -5.72
N LEU A 514 -9.39 -40.88 -6.73
CA LEU A 514 -10.29 -42.01 -6.53
C LEU A 514 -9.49 -43.31 -6.67
N GLU A 515 -9.32 -44.05 -5.58
CA GLU A 515 -8.70 -45.39 -5.57
C GLU A 515 -9.66 -46.51 -6.02
N VAL A 516 -10.95 -46.23 -6.25
CA VAL A 516 -11.98 -47.29 -6.19
C VAL A 516 -12.00 -48.25 -7.39
N ASP A 517 -11.46 -47.92 -8.57
CA ASP A 517 -11.60 -48.80 -9.75
C ASP A 517 -10.28 -49.12 -10.51
N PHE A 518 -9.10 -48.75 -9.99
CA PHE A 518 -7.82 -48.89 -10.73
C PHE A 518 -6.98 -50.14 -10.43
N GLY A 519 -7.55 -51.12 -9.72
CA GLY A 519 -6.86 -52.39 -9.37
C GLY A 519 -6.44 -53.29 -10.55
N VAL A 520 -6.76 -52.92 -11.80
CA VAL A 520 -6.50 -53.76 -12.99
C VAL A 520 -5.55 -53.10 -14.01
N VAL A 521 -5.30 -51.78 -13.94
CA VAL A 521 -4.59 -51.06 -15.03
C VAL A 521 -3.12 -50.76 -14.71
N VAL A 522 -2.68 -50.94 -13.45
CA VAL A 522 -1.29 -50.64 -13.05
C VAL A 522 -0.28 -51.66 -13.59
N THR A 523 -0.72 -52.87 -13.97
CA THR A 523 0.16 -53.93 -14.47
C THR A 523 0.53 -53.83 -15.95
N GLU A 524 -0.17 -53.02 -16.77
CA GLU A 524 0.13 -52.91 -18.22
C GLU A 524 0.94 -51.66 -18.63
N LYS A 525 1.11 -50.67 -17.74
CA LYS A 525 1.75 -49.39 -18.11
C LYS A 525 3.24 -49.27 -17.78
N GLU A 526 3.85 -50.25 -17.11
CA GLU A 526 5.30 -50.26 -16.88
C GLU A 526 6.11 -50.54 -18.18
N GLU A 527 5.49 -51.08 -19.24
CA GLU A 527 6.19 -51.34 -20.51
C GLU A 527 6.32 -50.11 -21.44
N MET A 528 5.40 -49.13 -21.39
CA MET A 528 5.47 -47.96 -22.29
C MET A 528 6.46 -46.86 -21.84
N ALA A 529 6.94 -46.88 -20.59
CA ALA A 529 7.87 -45.88 -20.08
C ALA A 529 9.33 -46.10 -20.53
N ASN A 530 9.64 -47.23 -21.17
CA ASN A 530 11.01 -47.63 -21.53
C ASN A 530 11.41 -47.41 -23.01
N ALA A 531 10.60 -46.71 -23.80
CA ALA A 531 10.88 -46.49 -25.22
C ALA A 531 11.34 -45.05 -25.53
N ASN A 532 12.58 -44.70 -25.21
CA ASN A 532 13.40 -43.81 -26.07
C ASN A 532 14.90 -43.91 -25.75
N PRO A 533 15.73 -44.50 -26.65
CA PRO A 533 17.17 -44.58 -26.45
C PRO A 533 17.83 -43.36 -27.10
N ASN A 534 18.49 -42.51 -26.32
CA ASN A 534 19.61 -41.74 -26.86
C ASN A 534 20.72 -41.56 -25.82
N LEU A 535 21.82 -42.24 -26.13
CA LEU A 535 23.01 -42.48 -25.36
C LEU A 535 24.01 -41.37 -25.70
N ARG A 536 24.28 -40.43 -24.79
CA ARG A 536 25.53 -39.64 -24.67
C ARG A 536 25.36 -38.47 -23.68
N LEU A 537 25.12 -38.76 -22.40
CA LEU A 537 25.40 -37.82 -21.31
C LEU A 537 25.54 -38.51 -19.94
N ARG A 538 26.01 -39.76 -19.90
CA ARG A 538 26.10 -40.55 -18.65
C ARG A 538 27.31 -40.21 -17.76
N GLY A 539 28.27 -39.44 -18.25
CA GLY A 539 29.51 -39.12 -17.50
C GLY A 539 29.39 -38.04 -16.43
N LEU A 540 28.45 -37.08 -16.57
CA LEU A 540 28.27 -35.97 -15.63
C LEU A 540 27.14 -36.19 -14.60
N LEU A 541 26.26 -37.18 -14.83
CA LEU A 541 25.09 -37.48 -13.99
C LEU A 541 25.38 -38.43 -12.81
N LEU A 542 26.57 -39.02 -12.74
CA LEU A 542 26.91 -39.99 -11.69
C LEU A 542 27.38 -39.35 -10.38
N TRP A 543 27.75 -38.06 -10.39
CA TRP A 543 28.12 -37.35 -9.16
C TRP A 543 26.89 -36.84 -8.36
N TRP A 544 25.74 -36.66 -9.03
CA TRP A 544 24.48 -36.18 -8.41
C TRP A 544 23.60 -37.27 -7.81
N ARG A 545 23.94 -38.56 -7.97
CA ARG A 545 23.12 -39.68 -7.49
C ARG A 545 23.38 -40.09 -6.03
N LYS A 546 24.09 -39.26 -5.25
CA LYS A 546 24.47 -39.54 -3.85
C LYS A 546 23.76 -38.67 -2.80
N TRP A 547 22.76 -37.88 -3.19
CA TRP A 547 22.07 -36.97 -2.29
C TRP A 547 20.77 -37.62 -1.78
N GLY A 548 20.62 -37.73 -0.46
CA GLY A 548 19.45 -38.33 0.17
C GLY A 548 18.22 -37.41 0.10
N LYS A 549 17.02 -37.96 0.33
CA LYS A 549 15.74 -37.21 0.32
C LYS A 549 15.76 -35.93 1.20
N LYS A 550 16.60 -35.90 2.25
CA LYS A 550 16.81 -34.74 3.13
C LYS A 550 17.65 -33.63 2.48
N ASP A 551 18.67 -33.99 1.70
CA ASP A 551 19.57 -33.04 1.04
C ASP A 551 18.86 -32.31 -0.12
N TRP A 552 17.90 -32.98 -0.77
CA TRP A 552 17.07 -32.40 -1.82
C TRP A 552 15.99 -31.45 -1.31
N ALA A 553 15.44 -31.68 -0.11
CA ALA A 553 14.53 -30.72 0.53
C ALA A 553 15.26 -29.43 0.92
N ILE A 554 16.51 -29.54 1.37
CA ILE A 554 17.39 -28.39 1.67
C ILE A 554 17.77 -27.66 0.38
N ALA A 555 18.06 -28.38 -0.71
CA ALA A 555 18.34 -27.79 -2.02
C ALA A 555 17.12 -27.09 -2.63
N ALA A 556 15.93 -27.68 -2.55
CA ALA A 556 14.67 -27.07 -3.00
C ALA A 556 14.31 -25.81 -2.19
N THR A 557 14.49 -25.87 -0.87
CA THR A 557 14.28 -24.72 0.03
C THR A 557 15.32 -23.62 -0.22
N GLY A 558 16.59 -23.99 -0.35
CA GLY A 558 17.68 -23.09 -0.71
C GLY A 558 17.48 -22.44 -2.07
N PHE A 559 16.95 -23.18 -3.04
CA PHE A 559 16.67 -22.70 -4.39
C PHE A 559 15.45 -21.77 -4.46
N SER A 560 14.35 -22.09 -3.77
CA SER A 560 13.20 -21.18 -3.63
C SER A 560 13.59 -19.90 -2.88
N VAL A 561 14.48 -20.00 -1.88
CA VAL A 561 15.03 -18.86 -1.14
C VAL A 561 16.00 -18.05 -2.01
N ILE A 562 16.85 -18.68 -2.83
CA ILE A 562 17.78 -17.99 -3.74
C ILE A 562 17.02 -17.28 -4.88
N VAL A 563 16.01 -17.92 -5.47
CA VAL A 563 15.14 -17.30 -6.49
C VAL A 563 14.34 -16.15 -5.88
N PHE A 564 13.84 -16.32 -4.66
CA PHE A 564 13.18 -15.25 -3.92
C PHE A 564 14.16 -14.12 -3.58
N ILE A 565 15.39 -14.39 -3.13
CA ILE A 565 16.43 -13.39 -2.83
C ILE A 565 16.88 -12.64 -4.11
N LEU A 566 16.93 -13.33 -5.25
CA LEU A 566 17.28 -12.73 -6.54
C LEU A 566 16.14 -11.90 -7.14
N THR A 567 14.88 -12.29 -6.95
CA THR A 567 13.70 -11.45 -7.26
C THR A 567 13.47 -10.32 -6.23
N TYR A 568 13.92 -10.52 -4.99
CA TYR A 568 13.89 -9.56 -3.88
C TYR A 568 14.81 -8.37 -4.12
N LEU A 569 15.96 -8.56 -4.79
CA LEU A 569 16.84 -7.50 -5.25
C LEU A 569 16.30 -6.74 -6.48
N SER A 570 15.29 -7.26 -7.18
CA SER A 570 14.68 -6.61 -8.35
C SER A 570 13.60 -5.58 -7.96
N ARG A 571 13.02 -5.66 -6.74
CA ARG A 571 12.05 -4.68 -6.18
C ARG A 571 12.68 -3.35 -5.73
N ARG A 572 13.45 -2.71 -6.60
CA ARG A 572 13.51 -1.24 -6.63
C ARG A 572 12.66 -0.79 -7.81
N LEU A 573 11.35 -0.59 -7.61
CA LEU A 573 10.55 0.50 -8.18
C LEU A 573 9.06 0.39 -7.77
N PRO A 574 8.41 1.50 -7.40
CA PRO A 574 6.95 1.68 -7.50
C PRO A 574 6.48 1.65 -8.97
N LEU A 575 5.22 1.28 -9.21
CA LEU A 575 4.53 1.43 -10.50
C LEU A 575 4.48 2.90 -10.94
N PRO A 576 4.80 3.23 -12.20
CA PRO A 576 4.41 4.49 -12.84
C PRO A 576 2.96 4.39 -13.35
N LEU A 577 2.22 5.50 -13.29
CA LEU A 577 1.16 5.79 -14.25
C LEU A 577 1.75 6.82 -15.23
N ASP A 578 1.55 6.54 -16.52
CA ASP A 578 1.86 7.28 -17.76
C ASP A 578 3.25 7.19 -18.44
N PRO A 579 3.31 6.88 -19.77
CA PRO A 579 4.54 6.45 -20.48
C PRO A 579 5.46 7.58 -20.95
N ALA A 580 5.32 8.81 -20.43
CA ALA A 580 6.23 9.91 -20.76
C ALA A 580 7.39 10.06 -19.74
N ALA A 581 7.41 9.27 -18.66
CA ALA A 581 8.18 9.61 -17.45
C ALA A 581 9.43 8.75 -17.11
N THR A 582 9.84 7.77 -17.91
CA THR A 582 10.86 6.77 -17.47
C THR A 582 12.17 6.64 -18.26
N ALA A 583 12.56 7.60 -19.08
CA ALA A 583 13.99 7.80 -19.36
C ALA A 583 14.60 8.66 -18.24
N LEU A 584 15.32 8.03 -17.29
CA LEU A 584 16.52 8.53 -16.60
C LEU A 584 16.83 7.77 -15.30
N THR A 585 18.14 7.64 -15.09
CA THR A 585 18.92 6.69 -14.28
C THR A 585 18.98 7.07 -12.79
N THR A 586 19.47 6.14 -11.98
CA THR A 586 19.83 6.28 -10.55
C THR A 586 20.98 7.28 -10.27
N ASP A 587 21.25 8.24 -11.15
CA ASP A 587 22.34 9.22 -11.03
C ASP A 587 22.02 10.47 -10.19
N ASN A 588 20.82 10.60 -9.63
CA ASN A 588 20.26 11.93 -9.33
C ASN A 588 19.74 12.16 -7.91
N LEU A 589 20.24 11.42 -6.93
CA LEU A 589 19.96 11.69 -5.52
C LEU A 589 21.02 12.64 -4.95
N VAL A 590 20.57 13.76 -4.36
CA VAL A 590 21.43 14.80 -3.79
C VAL A 590 21.42 14.68 -2.27
N GLY A 591 22.62 14.54 -1.67
CA GLY A 591 22.80 14.37 -0.23
C GLY A 591 22.48 15.63 0.58
N LEU A 592 22.02 15.43 1.82
CA LEU A 592 21.82 16.48 2.80
C LEU A 592 23.17 16.91 3.39
N THR A 593 23.41 18.22 3.38
CA THR A 593 24.54 18.86 4.05
C THR A 593 24.00 19.62 5.26
N LEU A 594 24.49 19.30 6.45
CA LEU A 594 24.16 20.02 7.67
C LEU A 594 25.10 21.20 7.85
N LEU A 595 24.56 22.33 8.26
CA LEU A 595 25.31 23.57 8.44
C LEU A 595 26.00 23.57 9.80
N HIS A 596 27.24 23.08 9.86
CA HIS A 596 27.98 22.96 11.12
C HIS A 596 28.28 24.31 11.79
N ASN A 597 28.59 25.34 10.99
CA ASN A 597 28.85 26.71 11.45
C ASN A 597 27.61 27.40 12.05
N ALA A 598 26.41 26.83 11.86
CA ALA A 598 25.16 27.40 12.38
C ALA A 598 25.12 27.41 13.91
N ARG A 599 25.80 26.45 14.56
CA ARG A 599 25.82 26.33 16.03
C ARG A 599 26.43 27.56 16.69
N ASP A 600 27.55 28.04 16.16
CA ASP A 600 28.29 29.18 16.74
C ASP A 600 27.52 30.49 16.61
N ARG A 601 26.58 30.54 15.65
CA ARG A 601 25.67 31.67 15.42
C ARG A 601 24.31 31.51 16.10
N GLY A 602 24.06 30.40 16.79
CA GLY A 602 22.74 30.09 17.36
C GLY A 602 21.64 29.85 16.31
N ALA A 603 22.01 29.60 15.06
CA ALA A 603 21.10 29.31 13.95
C ALA A 603 20.68 27.83 13.99
N LEU A 604 19.63 27.53 14.74
CA LEU A 604 19.18 26.16 15.00
C LEU A 604 17.71 25.99 14.63
N CYS A 605 17.33 24.79 14.17
CA CYS A 605 15.93 24.43 13.95
C CYS A 605 15.11 24.50 15.24
N LEU A 606 13.78 24.37 15.14
CA LEU A 606 12.87 24.41 16.29
C LEU A 606 13.30 23.48 17.45
N ASP A 607 13.96 22.35 17.16
CA ASP A 607 14.45 21.39 18.16
C ASP A 607 15.88 21.59 18.66
N GLY A 608 16.61 22.57 18.15
CA GLY A 608 18.04 22.74 18.44
C GLY A 608 18.99 21.93 17.56
N SER A 609 18.49 21.19 16.56
CA SER A 609 19.33 20.56 15.54
C SER A 609 19.85 21.59 14.52
N LEU A 610 20.92 21.21 13.81
CA LEU A 610 21.51 22.07 12.78
C LEU A 610 20.60 22.13 11.55
N PRO A 611 20.39 23.30 10.93
CA PRO A 611 19.71 23.38 9.64
C PRO A 611 20.55 22.72 8.53
N GLY A 612 19.93 22.49 7.37
CA GLY A 612 20.62 21.83 6.27
C GLY A 612 20.04 22.14 4.89
N TYR A 613 20.80 21.78 3.86
CA TYR A 613 20.45 21.97 2.46
C TYR A 613 20.99 20.82 1.60
N HIS A 614 20.43 20.65 0.41
CA HIS A 614 20.95 19.74 -0.61
C HIS A 614 21.59 20.56 -1.72
N PHE A 615 22.76 20.14 -2.21
CA PHE A 615 23.50 20.90 -3.22
C PHE A 615 23.98 20.03 -4.38
N GLN A 616 23.70 20.47 -5.60
CA GLN A 616 24.21 19.90 -6.83
C GLN A 616 24.96 20.99 -7.61
N LYS A 617 26.24 20.75 -7.91
CA LYS A 617 27.07 21.68 -8.68
C LYS A 617 26.58 21.79 -10.13
N GLY A 618 26.62 23.01 -10.66
CA GLY A 618 26.36 23.29 -12.06
C GLY A 618 27.51 22.86 -12.97
N PHE A 619 27.27 22.87 -14.28
CA PHE A 619 28.24 22.47 -15.29
C PHE A 619 28.15 23.32 -16.56
N GLY A 620 29.22 23.33 -17.34
CA GLY A 620 29.30 24.11 -18.59
C GLY A 620 29.04 25.60 -18.34
N SER A 621 28.19 26.22 -19.18
CA SER A 621 27.82 27.63 -19.07
C SER A 621 27.07 27.99 -17.79
N GLY A 622 26.40 27.03 -17.14
CA GLY A 622 25.65 27.25 -15.89
C GLY A 622 26.50 27.15 -14.61
N SER A 623 27.80 26.90 -14.72
CA SER A 623 28.71 26.75 -13.56
C SER A 623 28.82 28.00 -12.68
N ASN A 624 28.57 29.19 -13.22
CA ASN A 624 28.49 30.46 -12.48
C ASN A 624 27.06 30.96 -12.27
N SER A 625 26.06 30.11 -12.49
CA SER A 625 24.65 30.44 -12.30
C SER A 625 24.06 29.61 -11.16
N TRP A 626 23.17 30.21 -10.36
CA TRP A 626 22.70 29.64 -9.10
C TRP A 626 21.19 29.65 -8.99
N LEU A 627 20.61 28.53 -8.57
CA LEU A 627 19.19 28.39 -8.29
C LEU A 627 19.01 27.85 -6.87
N LEU A 628 18.48 28.69 -5.98
CA LEU A 628 18.16 28.33 -4.61
C LEU A 628 16.65 28.08 -4.53
N HIS A 629 16.24 26.95 -3.97
CA HIS A 629 14.85 26.58 -3.81
C HIS A 629 14.52 26.32 -2.35
N ILE A 630 13.63 27.14 -1.77
CA ILE A 630 13.19 27.05 -0.38
C ILE A 630 12.01 26.08 -0.29
N GLU A 631 12.18 25.02 0.51
CA GLU A 631 11.12 24.06 0.82
C GLU A 631 9.93 24.72 1.54
N GLY A 632 8.72 24.29 1.18
CA GLY A 632 7.48 24.70 1.83
C GLY A 632 7.11 23.82 3.02
N GLY A 633 5.92 24.03 3.60
CA GLY A 633 5.40 23.16 4.67
C GLY A 633 4.56 23.87 5.73
N GLY A 634 3.91 24.99 5.41
CA GLY A 634 3.09 25.76 6.34
C GLY A 634 3.87 26.36 7.52
N TRP A 635 3.16 26.68 8.60
CA TRP A 635 3.73 27.34 9.78
C TRP A 635 3.22 26.70 11.06
N CYS A 636 3.76 27.12 12.19
CA CYS A 636 3.17 26.87 13.49
C CYS A 636 2.95 28.20 14.22
N ASN A 637 1.76 28.40 14.78
CA ASN A 637 1.31 29.68 15.34
C ASN A 637 1.02 29.59 16.85
N THR A 638 1.11 28.41 17.46
CA THR A 638 0.99 28.22 18.91
C THR A 638 2.15 27.38 19.43
N ILE A 639 2.45 27.48 20.73
CA ILE A 639 3.47 26.63 21.36
C ILE A 639 3.15 25.14 21.12
N ALA A 640 1.88 24.74 21.23
CA ALA A 640 1.46 23.36 21.00
C ALA A 640 1.73 22.91 19.55
N SER A 641 1.33 23.71 18.55
CA SER A 641 1.57 23.35 17.15
C SER A 641 3.05 23.37 16.78
N CYS A 642 3.85 24.26 17.38
CA CYS A 642 5.30 24.29 17.19
C CYS A 642 6.02 23.11 17.89
N LEU A 643 5.56 22.69 19.06
CA LEU A 643 6.07 21.48 19.74
C LEU A 643 5.81 20.22 18.94
N GLU A 644 4.62 20.09 18.35
CA GLU A 644 4.31 18.97 17.46
C GLU A 644 5.23 19.03 16.23
N ARG A 645 5.36 20.20 15.61
CA ARG A 645 6.21 20.41 14.43
C ARG A 645 7.68 20.10 14.67
N LYS A 646 8.22 20.44 15.86
CA LYS A 646 9.59 20.14 16.30
C LYS A 646 9.95 18.65 16.17
N SER A 647 8.97 17.77 16.27
CA SER A 647 9.14 16.31 16.13
C SER A 647 9.07 15.78 14.68
N THR A 648 9.13 16.67 13.68
CA THR A 648 9.02 16.34 12.26
C THR A 648 10.19 16.91 11.45
N ALA A 649 10.30 16.53 10.16
CA ALA A 649 11.30 17.07 9.24
C ALA A 649 11.22 18.59 9.06
N LEU A 650 10.05 19.17 9.36
CA LEU A 650 9.76 20.60 9.25
C LEU A 650 10.06 21.41 10.53
N GLY A 651 10.60 20.75 11.55
CA GLY A 651 11.07 21.39 12.79
C GLY A 651 12.40 20.85 13.32
N SER A 652 12.96 19.80 12.68
CA SER A 652 14.24 19.20 13.07
C SER A 652 14.90 18.50 11.90
N SER A 653 16.21 18.72 11.75
CA SER A 653 17.01 18.02 10.73
C SER A 653 17.24 16.55 11.02
N LYS A 654 16.95 16.08 12.23
CA LYS A 654 17.02 14.65 12.59
C LYS A 654 16.01 13.81 11.82
N TYR A 655 14.95 14.43 11.32
CA TYR A 655 13.89 13.77 10.55
C TYR A 655 13.92 14.13 9.06
N MET A 656 14.88 14.96 8.61
CA MET A 656 15.02 15.31 7.20
C MET A 656 15.57 14.13 6.39
N ASP A 657 15.05 13.96 5.17
CA ASP A 657 15.59 12.98 4.23
C ASP A 657 17.08 13.25 3.96
N HIS A 658 17.93 12.25 4.18
CA HIS A 658 19.36 12.36 3.92
C HIS A 658 19.70 12.50 2.44
N GLN A 659 18.79 12.10 1.54
CA GLN A 659 18.96 12.20 0.09
C GLN A 659 17.62 12.52 -0.55
N VAL A 660 17.61 13.48 -1.47
CA VAL A 660 16.40 13.87 -2.22
C VAL A 660 16.67 13.89 -3.72
N ARG A 661 15.65 13.60 -4.51
CA ARG A 661 15.72 13.74 -5.97
C ARG A 661 15.41 15.18 -6.35
N PHE A 662 16.25 15.76 -7.19
CA PHE A 662 15.95 17.04 -7.82
C PHE A 662 15.05 16.84 -9.05
N SER A 663 13.96 17.60 -9.11
CA SER A 663 12.86 17.48 -10.08
C SER A 663 12.30 18.87 -10.41
N GLY A 664 11.51 18.97 -11.48
CA GLY A 664 10.96 20.24 -11.96
C GLY A 664 12.07 21.27 -12.19
N ILE A 665 11.94 22.45 -11.61
CA ILE A 665 12.91 23.55 -11.66
C ILE A 665 14.30 23.18 -11.11
N LEU A 666 14.42 22.14 -10.29
CA LEU A 666 15.71 21.62 -9.81
C LEU A 666 16.28 20.50 -10.70
N SER A 667 15.54 19.98 -11.68
CA SER A 667 16.03 18.88 -12.51
C SER A 667 17.31 19.27 -13.26
N HIS A 668 18.23 18.31 -13.43
CA HIS A 668 19.46 18.45 -14.24
C HIS A 668 19.26 17.97 -15.68
N GLN A 669 18.05 17.56 -16.02
CA GLN A 669 17.67 17.15 -17.36
C GLN A 669 17.10 18.35 -18.09
N SER A 670 17.70 18.73 -19.22
CA SER A 670 17.17 19.82 -20.05
C SER A 670 15.74 19.55 -20.53
N SER A 671 15.36 18.29 -20.75
CA SER A 671 13.99 17.92 -21.12
C SER A 671 12.93 18.20 -20.05
N GLN A 672 13.34 18.31 -18.78
CA GLN A 672 12.45 18.68 -17.66
C GLN A 672 12.68 20.10 -17.18
N ASN A 673 13.85 20.69 -17.46
CA ASN A 673 14.25 22.00 -16.98
C ASN A 673 15.08 22.71 -18.04
N PRO A 674 14.45 23.20 -19.12
CA PRO A 674 15.15 23.60 -20.35
C PRO A 674 16.21 24.67 -20.11
N ASP A 675 15.94 25.61 -19.22
CA ASP A 675 16.76 26.81 -19.04
C ASP A 675 17.70 26.76 -17.83
N PHE A 676 17.35 26.01 -16.77
CA PHE A 676 18.12 26.00 -15.51
C PHE A 676 18.81 24.64 -15.23
N PHE A 677 18.76 23.67 -16.16
CA PHE A 677 19.25 22.31 -15.89
C PHE A 677 20.74 22.22 -15.53
N ASN A 678 21.58 23.12 -16.03
CA ASN A 678 23.02 23.09 -15.83
C ASN A 678 23.52 24.07 -14.76
N TRP A 679 22.62 24.71 -14.02
CA TRP A 679 22.96 25.66 -12.93
C TRP A 679 23.37 24.93 -11.65
N ASN A 680 24.08 25.64 -10.76
CA ASN A 680 24.22 25.24 -9.37
C ASN A 680 22.83 25.24 -8.72
N LYS A 681 22.45 24.14 -8.09
CA LYS A 681 21.12 23.97 -7.53
C LYS A 681 21.18 23.63 -6.06
N VAL A 682 20.45 24.39 -5.27
CA VAL A 682 20.36 24.25 -3.83
C VAL A 682 18.90 24.05 -3.45
N LYS A 683 18.57 22.97 -2.73
CA LYS A 683 17.29 22.83 -2.03
C LYS A 683 17.50 23.10 -0.55
N ILE A 684 17.01 24.23 -0.06
CA ILE A 684 17.06 24.63 1.35
C ILE A 684 15.95 23.90 2.12
N ARG A 685 16.29 23.20 3.21
CA ARG A 685 15.33 22.48 4.03
C ARG A 685 14.72 23.39 5.09
N TYR A 686 13.39 23.37 5.19
CA TYR A 686 12.62 24.28 6.05
C TYR A 686 12.40 23.67 7.44
N CYS A 687 12.86 24.35 8.50
CA CYS A 687 12.79 23.81 9.87
C CYS A 687 12.49 24.81 10.98
N ASP A 688 12.14 26.06 10.67
CA ASP A 688 11.86 27.11 11.64
C ASP A 688 10.35 27.35 11.86
N GLY A 689 9.51 27.07 10.87
CA GLY A 689 8.06 27.24 11.00
C GLY A 689 7.56 28.68 10.89
N ALA A 690 8.39 29.63 10.43
CA ALA A 690 8.10 31.05 10.21
C ALA A 690 8.63 31.58 8.86
N SER A 691 8.70 30.75 7.81
CA SER A 691 9.25 31.16 6.50
C SER A 691 10.65 31.79 6.59
N PHE A 692 11.51 31.26 7.48
CA PHE A 692 12.82 31.80 7.79
C PHE A 692 12.83 33.26 8.27
N ALA A 693 11.73 33.74 8.84
CA ALA A 693 11.58 35.14 9.26
C ALA A 693 11.46 35.29 10.79
N GLY A 694 11.43 34.20 11.55
CA GLY A 694 11.33 34.24 13.02
C GLY A 694 12.65 34.61 13.70
N HIS A 695 12.64 35.62 14.57
CA HIS A 695 13.73 35.93 15.51
C HIS A 695 13.25 36.82 16.68
N PRO A 696 12.66 36.22 17.73
CA PRO A 696 12.18 36.99 18.88
C PRO A 696 13.35 37.52 19.72
N GLN A 697 13.14 38.63 20.43
CA GLN A 697 14.15 39.20 21.34
C GLN A 697 14.54 38.24 22.46
N TYR A 698 13.56 37.48 22.96
CA TYR A 698 13.73 36.47 23.99
C TYR A 698 12.99 35.22 23.56
N GLU A 699 13.60 34.06 23.75
CA GLU A 699 12.91 32.78 23.55
C GLU A 699 11.83 32.59 24.63
N VAL A 700 10.73 31.97 24.26
CA VAL A 700 9.65 31.65 25.21
C VAL A 700 10.15 30.59 26.19
N LYS A 701 10.56 31.02 27.39
CA LYS A 701 11.02 30.16 28.48
C LYS A 701 9.84 29.53 29.24
N ASN A 702 9.07 28.66 28.58
CA ASN A 702 7.97 27.90 29.21
C ASN A 702 8.33 26.42 29.45
N GLY A 703 9.62 26.07 29.54
CA GLY A 703 10.07 24.68 29.75
C GLY A 703 9.94 23.77 28.52
N THR A 704 9.75 24.35 27.33
CA THR A 704 9.40 23.65 26.07
C THR A 704 10.55 23.48 25.06
N ASP A 705 11.76 24.00 25.36
CA ASP A 705 12.97 23.92 24.50
C ASP A 705 12.73 24.26 23.01
N LEU A 706 11.86 25.21 22.68
CA LEU A 706 11.64 25.68 21.31
C LEU A 706 12.61 26.82 20.97
N LEU A 707 13.12 26.83 19.74
CA LEU A 707 14.00 27.88 19.22
C LEU A 707 13.43 28.49 17.95
N PHE A 708 13.01 29.75 18.01
CA PHE A 708 12.46 30.47 16.86
C PHE A 708 13.57 31.28 16.17
N ARG A 709 14.36 30.60 15.33
CA ARG A 709 15.61 31.15 14.75
C ARG A 709 15.63 31.21 13.23
N GLY A 710 14.46 31.27 12.59
CA GLY A 710 14.32 31.30 11.14
C GLY A 710 15.24 32.31 10.45
N GLN A 711 15.29 33.56 10.93
CA GLN A 711 16.14 34.61 10.35
C GLN A 711 17.63 34.27 10.44
N LEU A 712 18.08 33.76 11.60
CA LEU A 712 19.49 33.37 11.78
C LEU A 712 19.86 32.17 10.92
N ILE A 713 18.92 31.23 10.72
CA ILE A 713 19.11 30.10 9.82
C ILE A 713 19.29 30.57 8.38
N TRP A 714 18.48 31.54 7.94
CA TRP A 714 18.61 32.15 6.61
C TRP A 714 19.99 32.79 6.41
N GLU A 715 20.41 33.66 7.34
CA GLU A 715 21.70 34.33 7.29
C GLU A 715 22.87 33.34 7.28
N ALA A 716 22.82 32.32 8.14
CA ALA A 716 23.85 31.29 8.21
C ALA A 716 23.91 30.43 6.94
N LEU A 717 22.76 30.11 6.33
CA LEU A 717 22.70 29.39 5.06
C LEU A 717 23.27 30.25 3.92
N LEU A 718 22.94 31.53 3.86
CA LEU A 718 23.41 32.41 2.80
C LEU A 718 24.94 32.56 2.86
N ASP A 719 25.50 32.75 4.06
CA ASP A 719 26.95 32.83 4.26
C ASP A 719 27.69 31.56 3.84
N GLU A 720 27.14 30.39 4.16
CA GLU A 720 27.68 29.10 3.70
C GLU A 720 27.67 29.03 2.16
N LEU A 721 26.54 29.37 1.53
CA LEU A 721 26.41 29.32 0.08
C LEU A 721 27.37 30.30 -0.61
N LEU A 722 27.54 31.50 -0.05
CA LEU A 722 28.54 32.48 -0.49
C LEU A 722 29.94 31.88 -0.43
N SER A 723 30.29 31.20 0.66
CA SER A 723 31.61 30.58 0.86
C SER A 723 31.93 29.47 -0.14
N ILE A 724 30.93 28.71 -0.59
CA ILE A 724 31.12 27.61 -1.56
C ILE A 724 31.03 28.06 -3.03
N GLY A 725 30.77 29.35 -3.29
CA GLY A 725 30.91 29.96 -4.62
C GLY A 725 29.77 30.84 -5.08
N LEU A 726 28.68 31.00 -4.33
CA LEU A 726 27.55 31.87 -4.70
C LEU A 726 27.99 33.34 -4.86
N VAL A 727 29.03 33.78 -4.14
CA VAL A 727 29.61 35.14 -4.26
C VAL A 727 30.10 35.47 -5.68
N ASN A 728 30.43 34.44 -6.48
CA ASN A 728 30.92 34.61 -7.85
C ASN A 728 29.80 34.46 -8.90
N ALA A 729 28.53 34.40 -8.48
CA ALA A 729 27.42 34.18 -9.39
C ALA A 729 27.29 35.31 -10.41
N LYS A 730 27.11 34.95 -11.69
CA LYS A 730 26.70 35.89 -12.75
C LYS A 730 25.19 35.94 -12.90
N GLN A 731 24.51 34.86 -12.55
CA GLN A 731 23.06 34.76 -12.58
C GLN A 731 22.58 34.03 -11.33
N ALA A 732 21.50 34.49 -10.72
CA ALA A 732 20.92 33.85 -9.55
C ALA A 732 19.40 33.93 -9.53
N LEU A 733 18.75 32.82 -9.19
CA LEU A 733 17.31 32.73 -8.99
C LEU A 733 17.02 32.20 -7.59
N LEU A 734 16.39 33.02 -6.75
CA LEU A 734 15.79 32.54 -5.51
C LEU A 734 14.37 32.07 -5.81
N SER A 735 14.04 30.86 -5.42
CA SER A 735 12.72 30.27 -5.63
C SER A 735 12.24 29.57 -4.38
N GLY A 736 10.95 29.30 -4.29
CA GLY A 736 10.40 28.48 -3.23
C GLY A 736 8.91 28.24 -3.42
N CYS A 737 8.41 27.23 -2.71
CA CYS A 737 6.98 26.93 -2.75
C CYS A 737 6.27 27.13 -1.41
N SER A 738 5.01 27.58 -1.41
CA SER A 738 4.14 27.62 -0.23
C SER A 738 4.74 28.55 0.82
N ALA A 739 4.98 28.08 2.04
CA ALA A 739 5.74 28.81 3.05
C ALA A 739 7.16 29.21 2.56
N GLY A 740 7.80 28.41 1.71
CA GLY A 740 9.07 28.76 1.05
C GLY A 740 8.90 29.76 -0.09
N GLY A 741 7.73 29.81 -0.73
CA GLY A 741 7.36 30.84 -1.70
C GLY A 741 7.18 32.19 -1.01
N LEU A 742 6.51 32.20 0.15
CA LEU A 742 6.45 33.39 1.01
C LEU A 742 7.85 33.80 1.50
N ALA A 743 8.67 32.83 1.95
CA ALA A 743 10.05 33.09 2.35
C ALA A 743 10.86 33.74 1.22
N THR A 744 10.65 33.29 -0.03
CA THR A 744 11.28 33.89 -1.21
C THR A 744 10.92 35.36 -1.35
N LEU A 745 9.66 35.75 -1.11
CA LEU A 745 9.23 37.14 -1.16
C LEU A 745 9.85 37.98 -0.04
N ILE A 746 9.88 37.45 1.19
CA ILE A 746 10.45 38.12 2.37
C ILE A 746 11.93 38.41 2.15
N HIS A 747 12.69 37.41 1.71
CA HIS A 747 14.16 37.46 1.64
C HIS A 747 14.71 37.84 0.27
N CYS A 748 13.86 38.21 -0.71
CA CYS A 748 14.28 38.45 -2.09
C CYS A 748 15.33 39.57 -2.21
N ASP A 749 15.06 40.72 -1.60
CA ASP A 749 15.97 41.86 -1.66
C ASP A 749 17.25 41.63 -0.85
N ASP A 750 17.15 40.93 0.29
CA ASP A 750 18.32 40.52 1.08
C ASP A 750 19.24 39.60 0.27
N PHE A 751 18.67 38.60 -0.42
CA PHE A 751 19.41 37.74 -1.34
C PHE A 751 20.10 38.53 -2.47
N ARG A 752 19.42 39.52 -3.05
CA ARG A 752 19.97 40.39 -4.09
C ARG A 752 21.16 41.20 -3.59
N ASP A 753 21.08 41.72 -2.37
CA ASP A 753 22.05 42.65 -1.80
C ASP A 753 23.40 41.96 -1.47
N HIS A 754 23.40 40.63 -1.29
CA HIS A 754 24.61 39.82 -1.06
C HIS A 754 25.38 39.41 -2.33
N LEU A 755 24.81 39.64 -3.51
CA LEU A 755 25.38 39.18 -4.79
C LEU A 755 26.04 40.32 -5.57
N PRO A 756 26.97 40.02 -6.51
CA PRO A 756 27.66 41.04 -7.29
C PRO A 756 26.70 42.03 -7.95
N LYS A 757 27.10 43.30 -8.03
CA LYS A 757 26.24 44.36 -8.60
C LYS A 757 25.90 44.10 -10.06
N ASP A 758 26.82 43.49 -10.81
CA ASP A 758 26.67 43.10 -12.22
C ASP A 758 25.94 41.75 -12.42
N ALA A 759 25.64 41.00 -11.35
CA ALA A 759 24.91 39.75 -11.44
C ALA A 759 23.42 39.99 -11.75
N THR A 760 22.86 39.16 -12.62
CA THR A 760 21.40 39.12 -12.85
C THR A 760 20.75 38.29 -11.75
N VAL A 761 20.01 38.93 -10.85
CA VAL A 761 19.33 38.26 -9.73
C VAL A 761 17.84 38.51 -9.80
N LYS A 762 17.05 37.45 -9.70
CA LYS A 762 15.58 37.52 -9.69
C LYS A 762 15.00 36.52 -8.69
N CYS A 763 13.72 36.68 -8.34
CA CYS A 763 13.03 35.80 -7.40
C CYS A 763 11.76 35.20 -8.01
N LEU A 764 11.42 33.97 -7.64
CA LEU A 764 10.21 33.26 -8.05
C LEU A 764 9.47 32.73 -6.84
N ALA A 765 8.24 33.17 -6.63
CA ALA A 765 7.37 32.63 -5.59
C ALA A 765 6.28 31.74 -6.21
N ASP A 766 6.28 30.46 -5.82
CA ASP A 766 5.30 29.47 -6.26
C ASP A 766 4.32 29.14 -5.15
N ALA A 767 3.01 29.27 -5.39
CA ALA A 767 1.95 29.05 -4.40
C ALA A 767 2.19 29.78 -3.06
N GLY A 768 2.96 30.88 -3.11
CA GLY A 768 3.35 31.69 -1.96
C GLY A 768 2.47 32.93 -1.78
N PHE A 769 1.52 33.15 -2.69
CA PHE A 769 0.62 34.30 -2.67
C PHE A 769 -0.67 34.00 -1.90
N PHE A 770 -0.59 34.07 -0.57
CA PHE A 770 -1.73 33.87 0.33
C PHE A 770 -2.59 35.12 0.44
N LEU A 771 -3.92 34.97 0.35
CA LEU A 771 -4.85 36.08 0.40
C LEU A 771 -5.31 36.42 1.81
N ASP A 772 -5.50 37.72 2.05
CA ASP A 772 -6.11 38.26 3.27
C ASP A 772 -7.64 38.43 3.10
N GLU A 773 -8.29 37.34 2.74
CA GLU A 773 -9.73 37.27 2.50
C GLU A 773 -10.48 36.65 3.67
N LYS A 774 -11.78 36.94 3.74
CA LYS A 774 -12.68 36.31 4.71
C LYS A 774 -13.00 34.88 4.30
N ASP A 775 -13.12 34.01 5.29
CA ASP A 775 -13.65 32.67 5.10
C ASP A 775 -15.18 32.68 4.87
N VAL A 776 -15.78 31.51 4.61
CA VAL A 776 -17.22 31.38 4.37
C VAL A 776 -18.12 31.75 5.56
N LEU A 777 -17.57 31.93 6.75
CA LEU A 777 -18.29 32.47 7.92
C LEU A 777 -18.03 33.97 8.14
N GLY A 778 -17.21 34.60 7.30
CA GLY A 778 -16.90 36.03 7.37
C GLY A 778 -15.70 36.38 8.25
N ASN A 779 -14.94 35.39 8.72
CA ASN A 779 -13.79 35.58 9.60
C ASN A 779 -12.48 35.75 8.81
N TYR A 780 -11.58 36.60 9.29
CA TYR A 780 -10.22 36.73 8.74
C TYR A 780 -9.30 35.64 9.30
N THR A 781 -9.53 34.39 8.88
CA THR A 781 -8.82 33.20 9.40
C THR A 781 -7.31 33.29 9.16
N MET A 782 -6.87 33.59 7.94
CA MET A 782 -5.43 33.68 7.64
C MET A 782 -4.75 34.86 8.32
N ARG A 783 -5.44 36.02 8.43
CA ARG A 783 -4.90 37.19 9.15
C ARG A 783 -4.64 36.89 10.61
N SER A 784 -5.59 36.21 11.25
CA SER A 784 -5.48 35.79 12.66
C SER A 784 -4.32 34.80 12.83
N PHE A 785 -4.22 33.83 11.92
CA PHE A 785 -3.12 32.86 11.92
C PHE A 785 -1.74 33.53 11.74
N TYR A 786 -1.59 34.45 10.78
CA TYR A 786 -0.36 35.22 10.59
C TYR A 786 -0.03 36.12 11.77
N GLN A 787 -1.02 36.73 12.40
CA GLN A 787 -0.84 37.50 13.61
C GLN A 787 -0.22 36.64 14.73
N ASP A 788 -0.74 35.44 14.93
CA ASP A 788 -0.22 34.50 15.91
C ASP A 788 1.24 34.08 15.60
N VAL A 789 1.56 33.80 14.33
CA VAL A 789 2.94 33.49 13.90
C VAL A 789 3.88 34.66 14.19
N ILE A 790 3.48 35.89 13.84
CA ILE A 790 4.32 37.09 14.04
C ILE A 790 4.59 37.33 15.51
N GLN A 791 3.56 37.22 16.36
CA GLN A 791 3.70 37.44 17.78
C GLN A 791 4.54 36.36 18.45
N LEU A 792 4.27 35.09 18.14
CA LEU A 792 4.94 33.96 18.77
C LEU A 792 6.42 33.90 18.39
N GLN A 793 6.73 34.08 17.11
CA GLN A 793 8.07 33.84 16.56
C GLN A 793 8.86 35.13 16.29
N GLY A 794 8.31 36.29 16.59
CA GLY A 794 9.01 37.58 16.46
C GLY A 794 9.34 37.95 15.02
N VAL A 795 8.42 37.71 14.07
CA VAL A 795 8.67 37.86 12.63
C VAL A 795 8.80 39.32 12.16
N ALA A 796 8.22 40.27 12.90
CA ALA A 796 8.10 41.67 12.46
C ALA A 796 9.44 42.33 12.08
N LYS A 797 10.56 41.90 12.66
CA LYS A 797 11.90 42.44 12.37
C LYS A 797 12.44 42.05 10.99
N SER A 798 11.98 40.92 10.47
CA SER A 798 12.38 40.39 9.15
C SER A 798 11.47 40.89 8.02
N LEU A 799 10.43 41.66 8.36
CA LEU A 799 9.54 42.28 7.38
C LEU A 799 10.07 43.64 6.93
N GLN A 800 9.53 44.13 5.82
CA GLN A 800 9.92 45.42 5.26
C GLN A 800 9.65 46.57 6.24
N LYS A 801 10.70 47.36 6.50
CA LYS A 801 10.67 48.44 7.49
C LYS A 801 9.59 49.48 7.20
N ASN A 802 9.34 49.84 5.93
CA ASN A 802 8.34 50.86 5.60
C ASN A 802 6.92 50.37 5.86
N CYS A 803 6.62 49.10 5.58
CA CYS A 803 5.33 48.52 5.95
C CYS A 803 5.16 48.54 7.48
N VAL A 804 6.16 48.10 8.23
CA VAL A 804 6.12 48.05 9.70
C VAL A 804 6.01 49.45 10.32
N THR A 805 6.70 50.46 9.80
CA THR A 805 6.65 51.84 10.31
C THR A 805 5.37 52.57 9.95
N ARG A 806 4.76 52.27 8.79
CA ARG A 806 3.45 52.81 8.38
C ARG A 806 2.32 52.30 9.28
N MET A 807 2.47 51.10 9.84
CA MET A 807 1.49 50.47 10.71
C MET A 807 1.66 50.95 12.16
N ASP A 808 1.03 52.08 12.48
CA ASP A 808 1.09 52.77 13.79
C ASP A 808 0.53 51.88 14.94
N PRO A 809 1.33 51.56 15.97
CA PRO A 809 0.89 50.77 17.13
C PRO A 809 -0.23 51.42 17.96
N TYR A 810 -0.45 52.74 17.84
CA TYR A 810 -1.44 53.46 18.63
C TYR A 810 -2.78 53.67 17.92
N LYS A 811 -2.89 53.39 16.61
CA LYS A 811 -4.14 53.59 15.83
C LYS A 811 -4.94 52.31 15.57
N ALA A 812 -4.38 51.13 15.81
CA ALA A 812 -5.08 49.86 15.65
C ALA A 812 -5.21 49.18 17.01
N GLY A 813 -6.45 48.94 17.47
CA GLY A 813 -6.75 48.19 18.70
C GLY A 813 -6.39 46.69 18.65
N PHE A 814 -5.43 46.30 17.82
CA PHE A 814 -4.92 44.95 17.59
C PHE A 814 -3.44 45.08 17.15
N PRO A 815 -2.54 44.13 17.47
CA PRO A 815 -1.13 44.27 17.10
C PRO A 815 -0.96 44.44 15.58
N PRO A 816 -0.35 45.55 15.10
CA PRO A 816 -0.66 46.15 13.80
C PRO A 816 0.09 45.55 12.58
N PHE A 817 0.92 44.51 12.78
CA PHE A 817 1.91 44.09 11.78
C PHE A 817 1.50 42.91 10.89
N SER A 818 0.39 42.22 11.19
CA SER A 818 -0.07 41.05 10.41
C SER A 818 -0.30 41.32 8.92
N PRO A 819 -0.79 42.50 8.48
CA PRO A 819 -0.89 42.82 7.06
C PRO A 819 0.47 42.78 6.33
N CYS A 820 1.58 43.09 7.02
CA CYS A 820 2.91 43.15 6.39
C CYS A 820 3.53 41.79 6.09
N LEU A 821 3.01 40.70 6.67
CA LEU A 821 3.43 39.34 6.31
C LEU A 821 2.70 38.85 5.05
N PHE A 822 1.64 39.53 4.61
CA PHE A 822 0.96 39.13 3.40
C PHE A 822 1.73 39.54 2.12
N PRO A 823 1.81 38.63 1.13
CA PRO A 823 2.45 38.88 -0.15
C PRO A 823 2.05 40.18 -0.83
N GLN A 824 0.78 40.58 -0.80
CA GLN A 824 0.33 41.81 -1.45
C GLN A 824 1.01 43.09 -0.91
N GLU A 825 1.46 43.09 0.34
CA GLU A 825 2.22 44.22 0.89
C GLU A 825 3.71 44.09 0.56
N ILE A 826 4.28 42.88 0.69
CA ILE A 826 5.70 42.62 0.43
C ILE A 826 6.08 43.00 -1.01
N ILE A 827 5.30 42.53 -2.00
CA ILE A 827 5.61 42.76 -3.42
C ILE A 827 5.53 44.23 -3.83
N LYS A 828 4.84 45.09 -3.06
CA LYS A 828 4.73 46.52 -3.39
C LYS A 828 6.09 47.18 -3.26
N GLU A 829 6.84 46.86 -2.22
CA GLU A 829 8.12 47.50 -1.91
C GLU A 829 9.35 46.70 -2.36
N THR A 830 9.21 45.43 -2.77
CA THR A 830 10.35 44.67 -3.30
C THR A 830 10.93 45.33 -4.55
N ARG A 831 12.26 45.55 -4.54
CA ARG A 831 13.02 46.17 -5.64
C ARG A 831 13.44 45.14 -6.67
N THR A 832 13.80 43.96 -6.22
CA THR A 832 14.27 42.87 -7.06
C THR A 832 13.12 42.29 -7.91
N PRO A 833 13.33 41.99 -9.20
CA PRO A 833 12.28 41.43 -10.04
C PRO A 833 11.73 40.11 -9.50
N ILE A 834 10.40 40.02 -9.40
CA ILE A 834 9.67 38.83 -8.92
C ILE A 834 8.85 38.20 -10.04
N PHE A 835 8.81 36.88 -10.09
CA PHE A 835 7.82 36.09 -10.82
C PHE A 835 6.89 35.37 -9.85
N LEU A 836 5.58 35.51 -10.05
CA LEU A 836 4.57 34.81 -9.26
C LEU A 836 3.97 33.67 -10.08
N VAL A 837 4.17 32.44 -9.61
CA VAL A 837 3.45 31.24 -10.07
C VAL A 837 2.40 30.94 -9.01
N ASN A 838 1.12 31.06 -9.31
CA ASN A 838 0.08 30.78 -8.30
C ASN A 838 -1.15 30.17 -8.96
N PRO A 839 -1.69 29.05 -8.45
CA PRO A 839 -3.00 28.58 -8.85
C PRO A 839 -4.07 29.60 -8.40
N ALA A 840 -5.04 29.89 -9.25
CA ALA A 840 -6.21 30.68 -8.89
C ALA A 840 -7.11 29.95 -7.90
N TYR A 841 -7.07 28.62 -7.90
CA TYR A 841 -7.81 27.74 -7.01
C TYR A 841 -6.85 26.87 -6.21
N ASP A 842 -5.95 27.50 -5.46
CA ASP A 842 -4.99 26.79 -4.62
C ASP A 842 -5.72 25.95 -3.57
N PHE A 843 -5.57 24.61 -3.64
CA PHE A 843 -6.34 23.73 -2.76
C PHE A 843 -6.01 23.95 -1.29
N TRP A 844 -4.77 24.33 -0.98
CA TRP A 844 -4.36 24.55 0.40
C TRP A 844 -5.04 25.80 0.96
N GLN A 845 -5.06 26.91 0.20
CA GLN A 845 -5.80 28.11 0.58
C GLN A 845 -7.31 27.84 0.70
N ILE A 846 -7.89 27.07 -0.21
CA ILE A 846 -9.32 26.71 -0.13
C ILE A 846 -9.60 25.92 1.15
N GLN A 847 -8.78 24.93 1.47
CA GLN A 847 -8.97 24.04 2.62
C GLN A 847 -8.64 24.68 3.97
N HIS A 848 -7.73 25.65 4.04
CA HIS A 848 -7.20 26.18 5.30
C HIS A 848 -7.51 27.67 5.53
N ILE A 849 -7.86 28.42 4.48
CA ILE A 849 -8.15 29.86 4.56
C ILE A 849 -9.61 30.14 4.24
N LEU A 850 -10.07 29.81 3.03
CA LEU A 850 -11.42 30.15 2.59
C LEU A 850 -12.48 29.30 3.29
N VAL A 851 -12.20 28.01 3.47
CA VAL A 851 -13.12 27.06 4.07
C VAL A 851 -12.38 26.07 4.98
N PRO A 852 -11.79 26.55 6.09
CA PRO A 852 -11.24 25.68 7.14
C PRO A 852 -12.33 24.80 7.76
N ASP A 853 -11.95 23.70 8.39
CA ASP A 853 -12.90 22.78 9.02
C ASP A 853 -13.78 23.44 10.08
N ALA A 854 -13.24 24.43 10.80
CA ALA A 854 -13.99 25.23 11.76
C ALA A 854 -15.15 26.02 11.11
N SER A 855 -15.03 26.35 9.82
CA SER A 855 -16.00 27.14 9.06
C SER A 855 -16.99 26.30 8.24
N ASP A 856 -16.86 24.97 8.30
CA ASP A 856 -17.78 24.00 7.67
C ASP A 856 -18.19 22.87 8.64
N PRO A 857 -18.77 23.17 9.82
CA PRO A 857 -19.08 22.16 10.83
C PRO A 857 -20.12 21.12 10.39
N GLN A 858 -20.98 21.49 9.43
CA GLN A 858 -22.00 20.60 8.86
C GLN A 858 -21.50 19.79 7.66
N GLY A 859 -20.27 20.03 7.19
CA GLY A 859 -19.67 19.29 6.08
C GLY A 859 -20.26 19.61 4.70
N TYR A 860 -20.88 20.78 4.53
CA TYR A 860 -21.46 21.24 3.25
C TYR A 860 -20.38 21.37 2.17
N TRP A 861 -19.20 21.84 2.53
CA TRP A 861 -18.06 22.04 1.63
C TRP A 861 -17.14 20.82 1.52
N LYS A 862 -17.35 19.78 2.34
CA LYS A 862 -16.43 18.64 2.48
C LYS A 862 -16.03 18.00 1.14
N ARG A 863 -16.95 17.80 0.20
CA ARG A 863 -16.62 17.20 -1.12
C ARG A 863 -15.98 18.21 -2.06
N CYS A 864 -16.51 19.45 -2.11
CA CYS A 864 -16.02 20.53 -2.96
C CYS A 864 -14.55 20.90 -2.66
N ARG A 865 -14.18 20.95 -1.37
CA ARG A 865 -12.80 21.22 -0.91
C ARG A 865 -11.80 20.12 -1.25
N MET A 866 -12.28 18.92 -1.59
CA MET A 866 -11.44 17.77 -1.91
C MET A 866 -11.28 17.59 -3.42
N ASN A 867 -12.27 18.02 -4.20
CA ASN A 867 -12.22 18.10 -5.66
C ASN A 867 -13.28 19.07 -6.17
N LEU A 868 -12.86 20.09 -6.93
CA LEU A 868 -13.75 21.15 -7.42
C LEU A 868 -14.91 20.66 -8.30
N ARG A 869 -14.79 19.46 -8.89
CA ARG A 869 -15.86 18.84 -9.69
C ARG A 869 -17.13 18.56 -8.89
N TYR A 870 -17.02 18.47 -7.56
CA TYR A 870 -18.16 18.22 -6.67
C TYR A 870 -18.75 19.49 -6.06
N CYS A 871 -18.24 20.67 -6.43
CA CYS A 871 -18.82 21.93 -5.99
C CYS A 871 -20.16 22.16 -6.69
N ASN A 872 -21.18 22.53 -5.91
CA ASN A 872 -22.44 22.99 -6.47
C ASN A 872 -22.31 24.44 -7.00
N PRO A 873 -23.31 24.97 -7.75
CA PRO A 873 -23.21 26.31 -8.34
C PRO A 873 -22.91 27.43 -7.34
N SER A 874 -23.52 27.42 -6.15
CA SER A 874 -23.28 28.43 -5.11
C SER A 874 -21.87 28.34 -4.50
N GLN A 875 -21.36 27.11 -4.32
CA GLN A 875 -19.98 26.90 -3.89
C GLN A 875 -18.98 27.38 -4.94
N MET A 876 -19.27 27.11 -6.22
CA MET A 876 -18.44 27.57 -7.33
C MET A 876 -18.44 29.10 -7.45
N GLU A 877 -19.57 29.76 -7.22
CA GLU A 877 -19.66 31.23 -7.21
C GLU A 877 -18.72 31.86 -6.17
N ILE A 878 -18.66 31.29 -4.96
CA ILE A 878 -17.75 31.74 -3.91
C ILE A 878 -16.28 31.52 -4.30
N LEU A 879 -15.95 30.37 -4.92
CA LEU A 879 -14.60 30.10 -5.44
C LEU A 879 -14.20 31.07 -6.56
N LEU A 880 -15.13 31.42 -7.45
CA LEU A 880 -14.94 32.43 -8.48
C LEU A 880 -14.73 33.83 -7.87
N GLY A 881 -15.43 34.15 -6.78
CA GLY A 881 -15.20 35.34 -5.98
C GLY A 881 -13.80 35.36 -5.35
N PHE A 882 -13.33 34.24 -4.82
CA PHE A 882 -11.97 34.11 -4.27
C PHE A 882 -10.90 34.31 -5.34
N ARG A 883 -11.06 33.71 -6.53
CA ARG A 883 -10.20 33.99 -7.70
C ARG A 883 -10.21 35.48 -8.07
N SER A 884 -11.38 36.11 -8.08
CA SER A 884 -11.49 37.53 -8.42
C SER A 884 -10.74 38.41 -7.43
N SER A 885 -10.75 38.02 -6.15
CA SER A 885 -9.96 38.66 -5.09
C SER A 885 -8.46 38.51 -5.31
N LEU A 886 -7.99 37.33 -5.74
CA LEU A 886 -6.59 37.13 -6.15
C LEU A 886 -6.18 38.09 -7.27
N ILE A 887 -6.96 38.15 -8.34
CA ILE A 887 -6.64 38.99 -9.50
C ILE A 887 -6.64 40.47 -9.11
N LYS A 888 -7.59 40.88 -8.27
CA LYS A 888 -7.64 42.23 -7.72
C LYS A 888 -6.40 42.54 -6.87
N ALA A 889 -5.96 41.63 -6.02
CA ALA A 889 -4.74 41.81 -5.21
C ALA A 889 -3.46 41.92 -6.07
N LEU A 890 -3.49 41.40 -7.30
CA LEU A 890 -2.39 41.42 -8.25
C LEU A 890 -2.44 42.58 -9.26
N SER A 891 -3.48 43.43 -9.25
CA SER A 891 -3.69 44.47 -10.27
C SER A 891 -2.50 45.41 -10.41
N ASP A 892 -1.97 45.88 -9.28
CA ASP A 892 -0.86 46.84 -9.26
C ASP A 892 0.45 46.17 -9.69
N PHE A 893 0.64 44.91 -9.31
CA PHE A 893 1.81 44.13 -9.70
C PHE A 893 1.80 43.75 -11.18
N GLN A 894 0.63 43.56 -11.77
CA GLN A 894 0.49 43.32 -13.21
C GLN A 894 1.07 44.47 -14.04
N GLN A 895 1.02 45.71 -13.52
CA GLN A 895 1.57 46.89 -14.19
C GLN A 895 3.11 47.01 -14.05
N LYS A 896 3.74 46.30 -13.11
CA LYS A 896 5.22 46.30 -12.97
C LYS A 896 5.87 45.62 -14.17
N LYS A 897 6.59 46.38 -14.99
CA LYS A 897 7.25 45.88 -16.23
C LYS A 897 8.20 44.70 -15.98
N GLU A 898 8.97 44.76 -14.90
CA GLU A 898 9.96 43.73 -14.56
C GLU A 898 9.36 42.52 -13.82
N GLY A 899 8.10 42.58 -13.40
CA GLY A 899 7.42 41.47 -12.72
C GLY A 899 6.89 40.43 -13.70
N GLY A 900 6.86 39.16 -13.32
CA GLY A 900 6.24 38.08 -14.08
C GLY A 900 5.05 37.45 -13.38
N LEU A 901 4.04 37.00 -14.13
CA LEU A 901 2.84 36.34 -13.62
C LEU A 901 2.50 35.11 -14.45
N PHE A 902 2.26 33.98 -13.77
CA PHE A 902 1.62 32.80 -14.32
C PHE A 902 0.54 32.31 -13.34
N ILE A 903 -0.69 32.75 -13.57
CA ILE A 903 -1.85 32.42 -12.74
C ILE A 903 -2.76 31.47 -13.50
N ASN A 904 -2.63 30.17 -13.25
CA ASN A 904 -3.46 29.14 -13.89
C ASN A 904 -4.72 28.82 -13.09
N SER A 905 -5.70 28.20 -13.72
CA SER A 905 -6.97 27.85 -13.07
C SER A 905 -7.03 26.41 -12.56
N CYS A 906 -5.87 25.84 -12.21
CA CYS A 906 -5.79 24.47 -11.73
C CYS A 906 -6.04 24.39 -10.21
N PHE A 907 -6.61 23.28 -9.77
CA PHE A 907 -6.78 22.92 -8.37
C PHE A 907 -5.54 22.18 -7.85
N ILE A 908 -4.48 22.92 -7.54
CA ILE A 908 -3.17 22.38 -7.15
C ILE A 908 -2.50 23.30 -6.10
N HIS A 909 -1.41 22.84 -5.48
CA HIS A 909 -0.54 23.61 -4.59
C HIS A 909 0.90 23.15 -4.84
N CYS A 910 1.83 24.10 -5.01
CA CYS A 910 3.20 23.87 -5.50
C CYS A 910 3.34 23.25 -6.88
N GLN A 911 3.91 23.97 -7.83
CA GLN A 911 3.93 23.58 -9.24
C GLN A 911 5.33 23.54 -9.86
N THR A 912 6.28 24.29 -9.32
CA THR A 912 7.60 24.47 -9.95
C THR A 912 8.57 23.33 -9.69
N TRP A 913 8.50 22.67 -8.54
CA TRP A 913 9.38 21.55 -8.20
C TRP A 913 8.85 20.18 -8.67
N MET A 914 7.58 20.11 -9.07
CA MET A 914 6.94 18.91 -9.63
C MET A 914 7.28 18.78 -11.12
N ALA A 915 7.65 17.58 -11.57
CA ALA A 915 8.02 17.36 -12.97
C ALA A 915 6.80 17.53 -13.89
N GLU A 916 5.64 17.10 -13.42
CA GLU A 916 4.37 17.07 -14.13
C GLU A 916 3.90 18.48 -14.49
N THR A 917 4.02 19.43 -13.56
CA THR A 917 3.48 20.79 -13.73
C THR A 917 4.50 21.83 -14.20
N TRP A 918 5.81 21.56 -14.08
CA TRP A 918 6.83 22.54 -14.47
C TRP A 918 7.05 22.57 -15.99
N HIS A 919 7.49 21.45 -16.57
CA HIS A 919 7.77 21.31 -17.99
C HIS A 919 7.55 19.86 -18.45
N SER A 920 6.29 19.53 -18.76
CA SER A 920 5.91 18.22 -19.26
C SER A 920 4.72 18.32 -20.22
N SER A 921 4.30 17.19 -20.80
CA SER A 921 3.08 17.11 -21.60
C SER A 921 1.80 17.37 -20.78
N SER A 922 1.82 17.10 -19.47
CA SER A 922 0.70 17.36 -18.54
C SER A 922 0.85 18.68 -17.78
N SER A 923 1.85 19.50 -18.12
CA SER A 923 2.04 20.82 -17.53
C SER A 923 0.86 21.72 -17.90
N PRO A 924 0.32 22.51 -16.94
CA PRO A 924 -0.63 23.55 -17.27
C PRO A 924 0.00 24.54 -18.24
N ARG A 925 -0.79 24.95 -19.23
CA ARG A 925 -0.40 25.90 -20.26
C ARG A 925 -1.37 27.06 -20.30
N ILE A 926 -0.84 28.27 -20.45
CA ILE A 926 -1.60 29.47 -20.78
C ILE A 926 -1.02 30.00 -22.09
N ASN A 927 -1.88 30.26 -23.08
CA ASN A 927 -1.46 30.65 -24.43
C ASN A 927 -0.40 29.71 -25.03
N GLY A 928 -0.52 28.40 -24.78
CA GLY A 928 0.38 27.37 -25.29
C GLY A 928 1.71 27.21 -24.56
N LYS A 929 2.10 28.14 -23.66
CA LYS A 929 3.36 28.07 -22.90
C LYS A 929 3.18 27.38 -21.54
N THR A 930 4.11 26.50 -21.18
CA THR A 930 4.25 25.87 -19.86
C THR A 930 4.72 26.88 -18.81
N ILE A 931 4.71 26.48 -17.53
CA ILE A 931 5.28 27.28 -16.45
C ILE A 931 6.77 27.52 -16.70
N ALA A 932 7.54 26.47 -17.04
CA ALA A 932 8.98 26.60 -17.26
C ALA A 932 9.34 27.53 -18.41
N GLU A 933 8.64 27.42 -19.55
CA GLU A 933 8.85 28.31 -20.71
C GLU A 933 8.56 29.76 -20.34
N SER A 934 7.45 30.00 -19.62
CA SER A 934 7.04 31.33 -19.17
C SER A 934 8.02 31.94 -18.16
N VAL A 935 8.55 31.14 -17.23
CA VAL A 935 9.57 31.60 -16.29
C VAL A 935 10.90 31.85 -16.98
N GLY A 936 11.31 30.98 -17.91
CA GLY A 936 12.51 31.15 -18.72
C GLY A 936 12.47 32.43 -19.55
N ASP A 937 11.36 32.64 -20.27
CA ASP A 937 11.16 33.84 -21.07
C ASP A 937 11.27 35.12 -20.24
N TRP A 938 10.65 35.14 -19.06
CA TRP A 938 10.78 36.28 -18.15
C TRP A 938 12.19 36.41 -17.56
N TYR A 939 12.81 35.31 -17.11
CA TYR A 939 14.09 35.36 -16.43
C TYR A 939 15.19 35.90 -17.36
N PHE A 940 15.23 35.40 -18.59
CA PHE A 940 16.20 35.83 -19.60
C PHE A 940 15.76 37.05 -20.41
N ASN A 941 14.65 37.71 -20.02
CA ASN A 941 14.09 38.88 -20.71
C ASN A 941 13.78 38.63 -22.20
N ARG A 942 13.35 37.41 -22.56
CA ARG A 942 12.91 37.05 -23.91
C ARG A 942 11.50 37.58 -24.20
N ASP A 943 10.64 37.64 -23.18
CA ASP A 943 9.24 38.09 -23.29
C ASP A 943 8.74 38.72 -21.99
N MET A 944 7.72 39.57 -22.08
CA MET A 944 6.99 40.09 -20.93
C MET A 944 5.85 39.14 -20.57
N VAL A 945 5.97 38.46 -19.43
CA VAL A 945 5.06 37.37 -19.08
C VAL A 945 4.05 37.80 -18.03
N LYS A 946 2.82 38.08 -18.47
CA LYS A 946 1.68 38.47 -17.63
C LYS A 946 0.47 37.57 -17.90
N GLN A 947 0.60 36.28 -17.61
CA GLN A 947 -0.37 35.26 -17.97
C GLN A 947 -1.36 35.01 -16.82
N ILE A 948 -2.65 35.24 -17.08
CA ILE A 948 -3.76 34.92 -16.18
C ILE A 948 -4.77 34.11 -16.98
N ASP A 949 -5.09 32.93 -16.48
CA ASP A 949 -5.95 31.95 -17.12
C ASP A 949 -7.44 32.28 -16.93
N CYS A 950 -8.30 31.69 -17.74
CA CYS A 950 -9.76 31.83 -17.65
C CYS A 950 -10.31 31.15 -16.37
N PRO A 951 -11.53 31.45 -15.89
CA PRO A 951 -12.08 30.79 -14.69
C PRO A 951 -12.28 29.26 -14.83
N TYR A 952 -12.16 28.49 -13.75
CA TYR A 952 -12.34 27.04 -13.76
C TYR A 952 -13.74 26.66 -14.26
N PRO A 953 -13.92 25.56 -15.01
CA PRO A 953 -12.94 24.53 -15.41
C PRO A 953 -12.36 24.73 -16.83
N CYS A 954 -12.09 25.95 -17.26
CA CYS A 954 -11.82 26.22 -18.67
C CYS A 954 -10.50 25.65 -19.22
N ASN A 955 -9.48 25.42 -18.38
CA ASN A 955 -8.16 25.01 -18.86
C ASN A 955 -8.02 23.49 -18.87
N PRO A 956 -8.04 22.83 -20.04
CA PRO A 956 -8.00 21.38 -20.14
C PRO A 956 -6.62 20.80 -19.84
N THR A 957 -5.57 21.64 -19.81
CA THR A 957 -4.19 21.21 -19.52
C THR A 957 -3.89 21.14 -18.03
N CYS A 958 -4.86 21.52 -17.19
CA CYS A 958 -4.66 21.54 -15.74
C CYS A 958 -4.45 20.15 -15.15
N TYR A 959 -3.35 20.03 -14.39
CA TYR A 959 -3.16 18.95 -13.43
C TYR A 959 -3.90 19.31 -12.13
N ASN A 960 -5.06 18.71 -11.90
CA ASN A 960 -5.88 18.95 -10.70
C ASN A 960 -5.68 17.82 -9.68
N MET A 961 -5.51 18.18 -8.42
CA MET A 961 -5.45 17.21 -7.31
C MET A 961 -6.84 16.65 -7.01
N ASP A 962 -6.88 15.39 -6.58
CA ASP A 962 -8.11 14.72 -6.13
C ASP A 962 -7.87 14.08 -4.77
N PHE A 963 -8.61 14.55 -3.75
CA PHE A 963 -8.50 14.05 -2.38
C PHE A 963 -9.72 13.21 -1.95
N THR A 964 -10.66 12.93 -2.86
CA THR A 964 -11.96 12.33 -2.52
C THR A 964 -11.97 10.88 -2.06
#